data_AF-A0A2M7HDK2-F1
#
_entry.id   AF-A0A2M7HDK2-F1
#
_cell.length_a   1.000
_cell.length_b   1.000
_cell.length_c   1.000
_cell.angle_alpha   90.00
_cell.angle_beta   90.00
_cell.angle_gamma   90.00
#
_symmetry.space_group_name_H-M   'P 1'
#
loop_
_entity.id
_entity.type
_entity.pdbx_description
1 polymer ?
#
loop_
_entity_poly.entity_id
_entity_poly.type
_entity_poly.pdbx_seq_one_letter_code
_entity_poly.pdbx_strand_id
1 'polypeptide(L)'
;MTESVVTNNNDKSTPPPHEWHQLINLKLAALGQSTCHLNEGDYAYLEIADSVLKRYARFRRLLSAYRCPADQRIQNFLNAYLSENGVHQQVELPGTTLIVDKPGMAREMSLPLNGNHFRSDLVESYRLLQGVLHNPRNDRRTTKGVFHIAAGGLPVPADKLEVPVATYSALLKEALNPPRALLELPATSEEPEKAELWVSLLLRPTVRPGVEGVLPAKSLEVRMFAPAGLVSNLDFVESIFGNAGDPFLPENDAALDIERWTGQTGCIILAPHLVGLKKKALGLPHVNEASERQRRDGMCWQSADELYNDGNAFKLVCRDMRGVIVTIIADNYFGYSKKEIKSHISYSANIFGGCEEEHAGGALAFPRYNLGEIYLPRSSDMVDSHTFAGLCHRLGDRIELQPEGYAIDKRYPEIIYVPEDTQINIHDLNVCWQGKDGPQQIKLLAKRTFIYPSGFRVHMERHPDAPSWRLIGTIGEGTFCHKPSTVSGGGKSEISKSIAGAVISGPVYVGNFEEDIAQVRELFEKDYSTRFRNKGTHDPDTRSLLSKERSLGSVIKLLTPSANDYSNAYNRWLENVPQHILALAFMIKRFYRTAWGRDWDKHFSVDKVNGHPGHELRHDGRKLMASYLRVGFGTDGSWRLFKLRQDYIAADKLQMEDDITASTVIPVSYVSGLNPDFDHPSIKITNNCETRLFQRPDEAINRGADLQTESDLSSGNSFISNFQPMQRDDAQEMIEDVVHFEEFSPPMRGLIRNAAGMDESLYFVSSAHPRLVNGKPSLNVRYLQDRPDMADPRSTYLAEISTRLKRGLEPDQPVHFPVNAVLTGRRNNPPAPGVRSLAVFNPIHYQELPELFMDFICSLTGKSPSTTGAGSEGALTKGPFNSLSATSDLNTALVSFILCGYDGFSTAAGHIGEHRRIDHDISMLIPEIWCRMPVKFQKPAYMIKQGYLEKLEDFEYEGKTVLASRLGYRMTERFVHDHFGKIFDRPMAVFDEAMLKPETQGLADFVDGINNICEAQQRVAQDYFTDGSIDDACPPLKALLHIMANGTYEGMGIDDPAIRKMFTRDDLLQSDWYKERLVIKQARDKQLWLQHREYLSGQLVELDEDEADRQLHLSERIIEADRMMAKVSGQQYLDRLHGTLGADWIHRGQ
;
A
#
# COMPACT_ATOMS: atom_id res chain seq x y z
N MET A 1 18.50 24.94 24.81
CA MET A 1 17.59 23.86 25.24
C MET A 1 18.34 22.56 25.04
N THR A 2 18.80 21.95 26.12
CA THR A 2 19.37 20.61 26.15
C THR A 2 18.22 19.62 26.03
N GLU A 3 17.90 19.21 24.81
CA GLU A 3 16.93 18.14 24.57
C GLU A 3 17.62 16.80 24.86
N SER A 4 17.31 16.24 26.02
CA SER A 4 17.56 14.84 26.32
C SER A 4 16.79 14.00 25.31
N VAL A 5 17.54 13.32 24.43
CA VAL A 5 17.02 12.27 23.56
C VAL A 5 16.28 11.27 24.44
N VAL A 6 14.96 11.21 24.29
CA VAL A 6 14.15 10.14 24.87
C VAL A 6 14.50 8.88 24.08
N THR A 7 15.40 8.09 24.63
CA THR A 7 15.58 6.70 24.27
C THR A 7 14.25 6.00 24.55
N ASN A 8 13.48 5.68 23.50
CA ASN A 8 12.37 4.75 23.61
C ASN A 8 12.95 3.38 24.00
N ASN A 9 12.99 3.10 25.30
CA ASN A 9 13.10 1.75 25.83
C ASN A 9 11.78 1.02 25.51
N ASN A 10 11.65 0.54 24.28
CA ASN A 10 10.74 -0.55 23.99
C ASN A 10 11.43 -1.84 24.43
N ASP A 11 11.06 -2.28 25.61
CA ASP A 11 11.51 -3.47 26.33
C ASP A 11 11.01 -4.76 25.63
N LYS A 12 11.51 -5.00 24.42
CA LYS A 12 11.69 -6.33 23.85
C LYS A 12 13.18 -6.47 23.61
N SER A 13 13.92 -6.80 24.67
CA SER A 13 15.36 -6.98 24.59
C SER A 13 15.68 -8.02 23.51
N THR A 14 16.18 -7.55 22.37
CA THR A 14 16.90 -8.42 21.44
C THR A 14 17.95 -9.16 22.26
N PRO A 15 18.06 -10.50 22.15
CA PRO A 15 19.12 -11.24 22.83
C PRO A 15 20.46 -10.54 22.59
N PRO A 16 21.31 -10.33 23.62
CA PRO A 16 22.63 -9.78 23.40
C PRO A 16 23.36 -10.64 22.35
N PRO A 17 24.24 -10.07 21.50
CA PRO A 17 24.90 -10.79 20.41
C PRO A 17 25.48 -12.15 20.82
N HIS A 18 26.00 -12.24 22.04
CA HIS A 18 26.50 -13.47 22.64
C HIS A 18 25.47 -14.62 22.71
N GLU A 19 24.20 -14.35 23.03
CA GLU A 19 23.14 -15.38 23.08
C GLU A 19 22.80 -15.92 21.68
N TRP A 20 22.78 -15.04 20.67
CA TRP A 20 22.58 -15.46 19.27
C TRP A 20 23.72 -16.34 18.79
N HIS A 21 24.96 -15.95 19.07
CA HIS A 21 26.14 -16.71 18.66
C HIS A 21 26.16 -18.11 19.29
N GLN A 22 25.81 -18.21 20.58
CA GLN A 22 25.70 -19.50 21.25
C GLN A 22 24.60 -20.38 20.65
N LEU A 23 23.42 -19.83 20.37
CA LEU A 23 22.33 -20.58 19.76
C LEU A 23 22.69 -21.10 18.36
N ILE A 24 23.34 -20.26 17.53
CA ILE A 24 23.78 -20.63 16.19
C ILE A 24 24.78 -21.79 16.28
N ASN A 25 25.80 -21.68 17.14
CA ASN A 25 26.78 -22.75 17.34
C ASN A 25 26.15 -24.04 17.85
N LEU A 26 25.22 -23.97 18.80
CA LEU A 26 24.49 -25.12 19.29
C LEU A 26 23.75 -25.85 18.16
N LYS A 27 23.06 -25.11 17.28
CA LYS A 27 22.34 -25.67 16.13
C LYS A 27 23.28 -26.25 15.08
N LEU A 28 24.41 -25.59 14.80
CA LEU A 28 25.45 -26.12 13.91
C LEU A 28 26.03 -27.44 14.46
N ALA A 29 26.41 -27.47 15.73
CA ALA A 29 26.89 -28.68 16.39
C ALA A 29 25.85 -29.81 16.38
N ALA A 30 24.56 -29.49 16.61
CA ALA A 30 23.47 -30.47 16.53
C ALA A 30 23.25 -31.04 15.11
N LEU A 31 23.63 -30.28 14.07
CA LEU A 31 23.67 -30.72 12.68
C LEU A 31 24.96 -31.48 12.33
N GLY A 32 25.93 -31.54 13.24
CA GLY A 32 27.25 -32.09 12.99
C GLY A 32 28.09 -31.25 12.02
N GLN A 33 27.84 -29.93 11.98
CA GLN A 33 28.56 -28.94 11.18
C GLN A 33 29.61 -28.23 12.05
N SER A 34 30.62 -27.65 11.42
CA SER A 34 31.67 -26.87 12.11
C SER A 34 31.07 -25.64 12.79
N THR A 35 31.54 -25.33 14.00
CA THR A 35 31.07 -24.20 14.81
C THR A 35 32.01 -23.01 14.75
N CYS A 36 31.50 -21.86 15.19
CA CYS A 36 32.25 -20.66 15.59
C CYS A 36 33.48 -20.99 16.45
N HIS A 37 34.51 -20.13 16.51
CA HIS A 37 35.26 -19.83 17.73
C HIS A 37 34.97 -18.37 18.12
N LEU A 38 34.41 -18.10 19.31
CA LEU A 38 34.02 -16.73 19.70
C LEU A 38 35.15 -16.05 20.48
N ASN A 39 35.49 -14.82 20.13
CA ASN A 39 36.60 -14.08 20.76
C ASN A 39 36.37 -13.78 22.25
N GLU A 40 35.11 -13.63 22.68
CA GLU A 40 34.74 -13.24 24.06
C GLU A 40 33.60 -14.12 24.64
N GLY A 41 33.58 -15.43 24.34
CA GLY A 41 32.50 -16.33 24.75
C GLY A 41 32.96 -17.59 25.49
N ASP A 42 32.17 -18.03 26.47
CA ASP A 42 32.37 -19.31 27.14
C ASP A 42 31.93 -20.47 26.23
N TYR A 43 32.88 -21.31 25.80
CA TYR A 43 32.63 -22.55 25.02
C TYR A 43 32.30 -23.75 25.88
N ALA A 44 32.41 -23.64 27.21
CA ALA A 44 32.25 -24.78 28.11
C ALA A 44 30.89 -25.47 27.94
N TYR A 45 29.83 -24.74 27.57
CA TYR A 45 28.50 -25.35 27.35
C TYR A 45 28.49 -26.35 26.16
N LEU A 46 29.21 -26.08 25.06
CA LEU A 46 29.31 -27.01 23.93
C LEU A 46 30.14 -28.22 24.32
N GLU A 47 31.23 -28.03 25.08
CA GLU A 47 32.04 -29.14 25.59
C GLU A 47 31.23 -30.05 26.54
N ILE A 48 30.44 -29.45 27.43
CA ILE A 48 29.53 -30.18 28.34
C ILE A 48 28.46 -30.94 27.55
N ALA A 49 27.90 -30.33 26.50
CA ALA A 49 26.83 -30.93 25.68
C ALA A 49 27.33 -31.82 24.53
N ASP A 50 28.63 -31.90 24.28
CA ASP A 50 29.24 -32.50 23.09
C ASP A 50 28.77 -33.95 22.84
N SER A 51 28.81 -34.78 23.89
CA SER A 51 28.38 -36.18 23.79
C SER A 51 26.90 -36.33 23.43
N VAL A 52 26.04 -35.43 23.94
CA VAL A 52 24.60 -35.40 23.66
C VAL A 52 24.34 -34.92 22.24
N LEU A 53 25.01 -33.85 21.81
CA LEU A 53 24.87 -33.28 20.47
C LEU A 53 25.37 -34.24 19.40
N LYS A 54 26.52 -34.90 19.60
CA LYS A 54 27.02 -35.93 18.68
C LYS A 54 26.08 -37.13 18.58
N ARG A 55 25.50 -37.57 19.71
CA ARG A 55 24.50 -38.64 19.72
C ARG A 55 23.23 -38.20 18.97
N TYR A 56 22.75 -36.98 19.20
CA TYR A 56 21.61 -36.41 18.50
C TYR A 56 21.85 -36.33 16.98
N ALA A 57 23.01 -35.83 16.55
CA ALA A 57 23.38 -35.77 15.14
C ALA A 57 23.41 -37.17 14.49
N ARG A 58 23.84 -38.20 15.22
CA ARG A 58 23.80 -39.61 14.75
C ARG A 58 22.38 -40.14 14.63
N PHE A 59 21.50 -39.89 15.61
CA PHE A 59 20.09 -40.28 15.51
C PHE A 59 19.37 -39.57 14.38
N ARG A 60 19.65 -38.29 14.16
CA ARG A 60 19.07 -37.52 13.06
C ARG A 60 19.41 -38.10 11.68
N ARG A 61 20.61 -38.67 11.49
CA ARG A 61 20.97 -39.37 10.24
C ARG A 61 20.09 -40.59 9.98
N LEU A 62 19.65 -41.30 11.03
CA LEU A 62 18.72 -42.43 10.90
C LEU A 62 17.31 -41.97 10.52
N LEU A 63 16.94 -40.75 10.91
CA LEU A 63 15.66 -40.11 10.60
C LEU A 63 15.74 -39.17 9.38
N SER A 64 16.81 -39.23 8.58
CA SER A 64 17.06 -38.28 7.47
C SER A 64 16.01 -38.32 6.35
N ALA A 65 15.23 -39.40 6.27
CA ALA A 65 14.10 -39.53 5.36
C ALA A 65 12.82 -38.85 5.88
N TYR A 66 12.73 -38.59 7.19
CA TYR A 66 11.58 -37.93 7.80
C TYR A 66 11.59 -36.44 7.46
N ARG A 67 10.46 -35.96 6.95
CA ARG A 67 10.25 -34.57 6.57
C ARG A 67 9.21 -33.96 7.50
N CYS A 68 9.33 -32.66 7.77
CA CYS A 68 8.26 -31.95 8.44
C CYS A 68 6.97 -32.00 7.59
N PRO A 69 5.78 -31.83 8.19
CA PRO A 69 4.52 -31.96 7.47
C PRO A 69 4.41 -31.09 6.22
N ALA A 70 4.89 -29.84 6.29
CA ALA A 70 4.90 -28.92 5.15
C ALA A 70 5.77 -29.43 3.99
N ASP A 71 7.00 -29.88 4.30
CA ASP A 71 7.93 -30.43 3.30
C ASP A 71 7.39 -31.73 2.70
N GLN A 72 6.69 -32.55 3.50
CA GLN A 72 6.06 -33.78 3.02
C GLN A 72 4.90 -33.48 2.05
N ARG A 73 4.06 -32.47 2.32
CA ARG A 73 3.02 -32.02 1.38
C ARG A 73 3.63 -31.60 0.03
N ILE A 74 4.73 -30.85 0.06
CA ILE A 74 5.45 -30.41 -1.14
C ILE A 74 6.06 -31.60 -1.88
N GLN A 75 6.72 -32.51 -1.18
CA GLN A 75 7.34 -33.69 -1.78
C GLN A 75 6.30 -34.62 -2.43
N ASN A 76 5.14 -34.81 -1.78
CA ASN A 76 4.03 -35.60 -2.32
C ASN A 76 3.52 -34.99 -3.64
N PHE A 77 3.35 -33.66 -3.67
CA PHE A 77 2.97 -32.95 -4.89
C PHE A 77 4.00 -33.15 -6.02
N LEU A 78 5.30 -32.92 -5.74
CA LEU A 78 6.35 -33.07 -6.75
C LEU A 78 6.40 -34.49 -7.32
N ASN A 79 6.30 -35.50 -6.46
CA ASN A 79 6.29 -36.91 -6.86
C ASN A 79 5.10 -37.23 -7.77
N ALA A 80 3.89 -36.81 -7.36
CA ALA A 80 2.68 -37.07 -8.11
C ALA A 80 2.67 -36.33 -9.46
N TYR A 81 3.00 -35.02 -9.45
CA TYR A 81 3.06 -34.19 -10.65
C TYR A 81 4.05 -34.73 -11.69
N LEU A 82 5.27 -35.13 -11.29
CA LEU A 82 6.25 -35.69 -12.22
C LEU A 82 5.82 -37.05 -12.76
N SER A 83 5.27 -37.91 -11.90
CA SER A 83 4.79 -39.25 -12.29
C SER A 83 3.61 -39.17 -13.27
N GLU A 84 2.62 -38.32 -13.00
CA GLU A 84 1.44 -38.11 -13.85
C GLU A 84 1.81 -37.56 -15.23
N ASN A 85 2.90 -36.79 -15.31
CA ASN A 85 3.44 -36.26 -16.56
C ASN A 85 4.50 -37.17 -17.22
N GLY A 86 4.64 -38.43 -16.79
CA GLY A 86 5.53 -39.41 -17.41
C GLY A 86 7.02 -39.16 -17.20
N VAL A 87 7.40 -38.38 -16.19
CA VAL A 87 8.81 -38.09 -15.85
C VAL A 87 9.26 -38.99 -14.70
N HIS A 88 10.19 -39.91 -14.97
CA HIS A 88 10.71 -40.87 -13.99
C HIS A 88 11.90 -40.35 -13.15
N GLN A 89 12.31 -39.10 -13.34
CA GLN A 89 13.40 -38.49 -12.58
C GLN A 89 12.96 -38.29 -11.13
N GLN A 90 13.66 -38.93 -10.19
CA GLN A 90 13.47 -38.70 -8.77
C GLN A 90 14.18 -37.43 -8.34
N VAL A 91 13.48 -36.60 -7.55
CA VAL A 91 13.98 -35.36 -6.99
C VAL A 91 13.48 -35.23 -5.56
N GLU A 92 14.38 -34.95 -4.63
CA GLU A 92 14.06 -34.86 -3.21
C GLU A 92 14.45 -33.49 -2.64
N LEU A 93 13.53 -32.88 -1.90
CA LEU A 93 13.83 -31.68 -1.12
C LEU A 93 14.97 -31.94 -0.11
N PRO A 94 15.72 -30.91 0.31
CA PRO A 94 16.84 -31.09 1.24
C PRO A 94 16.36 -31.70 2.56
N GLY A 95 16.76 -32.95 2.85
CA GLY A 95 16.32 -33.68 4.03
C GLY A 95 16.89 -33.16 5.35
N THR A 96 17.91 -32.32 5.33
CA THR A 96 18.47 -31.68 6.53
C THR A 96 18.87 -30.25 6.22
N THR A 97 18.26 -29.30 6.93
CA THR A 97 18.55 -27.86 6.83
C THR A 97 18.78 -27.27 8.21
N LEU A 98 19.53 -26.16 8.28
CA LEU A 98 19.52 -25.27 9.43
C LEU A 98 18.24 -24.43 9.40
N ILE A 99 17.35 -24.70 10.35
CA ILE A 99 16.04 -24.08 10.44
C ILE A 99 16.17 -22.74 11.15
N VAL A 100 15.67 -21.68 10.52
CA VAL A 100 15.49 -20.35 11.10
C VAL A 100 14.16 -20.34 11.85
N ASP A 101 14.17 -20.78 13.10
CA ASP A 101 12.99 -20.92 13.97
C ASP A 101 12.77 -19.74 14.92
N LYS A 102 13.72 -18.78 14.96
CA LYS A 102 13.62 -17.59 15.80
C LYS A 102 13.88 -16.28 15.02
N PRO A 103 13.00 -15.26 15.19
CA PRO A 103 13.19 -13.91 14.67
C PRO A 103 14.58 -13.34 14.89
N GLY A 104 15.29 -12.99 13.82
CA GLY A 104 16.61 -12.34 13.87
C GLY A 104 17.79 -13.30 13.75
N MET A 105 17.58 -14.61 13.85
CA MET A 105 18.64 -15.60 13.66
C MET A 105 19.25 -15.53 12.26
N ALA A 106 18.41 -15.35 11.22
CA ALA A 106 18.90 -15.22 9.84
C ALA A 106 19.77 -13.97 9.65
N ARG A 107 19.44 -12.86 10.33
CA ARG A 107 20.21 -11.62 10.31
C ARG A 107 21.61 -11.83 10.86
N GLU A 108 21.71 -12.41 12.06
CA GLU A 108 23.00 -12.69 12.68
C GLU A 108 23.83 -13.70 11.87
N MET A 109 23.17 -14.67 11.23
CA MET A 109 23.84 -15.62 10.33
C MET A 109 24.34 -15.05 9.00
N SER A 110 23.90 -13.83 8.64
CA SER A 110 24.23 -13.19 7.35
C SER A 110 25.61 -12.52 7.32
N LEU A 111 26.32 -12.53 8.45
CA LEU A 111 27.64 -11.97 8.65
C LEU A 111 28.49 -12.94 9.49
N PRO A 112 29.83 -12.84 9.49
CA PRO A 112 30.68 -13.66 10.35
C PRO A 112 30.41 -13.34 11.82
N LEU A 113 30.38 -14.34 12.71
CA LEU A 113 30.02 -14.10 14.12
C LEU A 113 31.00 -13.16 14.85
N ASN A 114 32.27 -13.11 14.43
CA ASN A 114 33.27 -12.17 14.97
C ASN A 114 33.57 -11.00 14.04
N GLY A 115 32.81 -10.84 12.95
CA GLY A 115 33.14 -9.92 11.86
C GLY A 115 31.98 -9.00 11.47
N ASN A 116 32.33 -7.88 10.84
CA ASN A 116 31.37 -6.86 10.40
C ASN A 116 31.20 -6.82 8.88
N HIS A 117 31.86 -7.70 8.12
CA HIS A 117 31.84 -7.72 6.66
C HIS A 117 31.93 -9.14 6.11
N PHE A 118 31.09 -9.45 5.12
CA PHE A 118 31.13 -10.70 4.37
C PHE A 118 31.07 -10.42 2.87
N ARG A 119 31.79 -11.22 2.07
CA ARG A 119 31.81 -11.10 0.61
C ARG A 119 31.78 -12.46 -0.07
N SER A 120 30.96 -12.55 -1.11
CA SER A 120 30.90 -13.64 -2.07
C SER A 120 30.72 -13.09 -3.50
N ASP A 121 30.69 -13.96 -4.50
CA ASP A 121 30.37 -13.56 -5.89
C ASP A 121 28.92 -13.05 -6.07
N LEU A 122 28.04 -13.32 -5.09
CA LEU A 122 26.61 -13.03 -5.18
C LEU A 122 26.15 -11.91 -4.25
N VAL A 123 26.84 -11.66 -3.14
CA VAL A 123 26.45 -10.64 -2.17
C VAL A 123 27.64 -10.13 -1.36
N GLU A 124 27.64 -8.83 -1.11
CA GLU A 124 28.48 -8.15 -0.13
C GLU A 124 27.59 -7.65 1.02
N SER A 125 27.94 -8.02 2.25
CA SER A 125 27.15 -7.75 3.46
C SER A 125 27.98 -6.99 4.48
N TYR A 126 27.37 -6.02 5.18
CA TYR A 126 28.04 -5.20 6.19
C TYR A 126 27.17 -5.03 7.44
N ARG A 127 27.78 -5.10 8.62
CA ARG A 127 27.17 -4.66 9.88
C ARG A 127 27.25 -3.13 9.94
N LEU A 128 26.10 -2.49 10.07
CA LEU A 128 26.00 -1.04 10.17
C LEU A 128 25.69 -0.61 11.60
N LEU A 129 26.02 0.65 11.96
CA LEU A 129 25.49 1.30 13.16
C LEU A 129 23.94 1.26 13.21
N GLN A 130 23.31 1.42 12.05
CA GLN A 130 21.85 1.45 11.91
C GLN A 130 21.20 0.11 11.51
N GLY A 131 21.93 -1.01 11.48
CA GLY A 131 21.38 -2.32 11.09
C GLY A 131 22.31 -3.14 10.20
N VAL A 132 21.81 -3.61 9.05
CA VAL A 132 22.58 -4.42 8.09
C VAL A 132 22.43 -3.89 6.66
N LEU A 133 23.53 -3.92 5.91
CA LEU A 133 23.55 -3.61 4.48
C LEU A 133 23.84 -4.89 3.69
N HIS A 134 23.04 -5.15 2.66
CA HIS A 134 23.29 -6.22 1.71
C HIS A 134 23.25 -5.69 0.27
N ASN A 135 24.37 -5.82 -0.43
CA ASN A 135 24.55 -5.43 -1.82
C ASN A 135 24.67 -6.70 -2.68
N PRO A 136 23.56 -7.23 -3.25
CA PRO A 136 23.59 -8.40 -4.11
C PRO A 136 24.27 -8.09 -5.45
N ARG A 137 24.66 -9.13 -6.20
CA ARG A 137 25.32 -8.98 -7.51
C ARG A 137 24.49 -8.12 -8.48
N ASN A 138 23.20 -8.41 -8.59
CA ASN A 138 22.26 -7.62 -9.37
C ASN A 138 21.56 -6.59 -8.47
N ASP A 139 21.65 -5.31 -8.83
CA ASP A 139 21.10 -4.21 -8.02
C ASP A 139 19.58 -4.02 -8.20
N ARG A 140 18.96 -4.70 -9.17
CA ARG A 140 17.55 -4.52 -9.53
C ARG A 140 16.92 -5.77 -10.12
N ARG A 141 15.59 -5.81 -10.07
CA ARG A 141 14.76 -6.83 -10.70
C ARG A 141 14.53 -6.56 -12.20
N THR A 142 14.49 -7.61 -12.99
CA THR A 142 13.97 -7.63 -14.37
C THR A 142 12.59 -8.29 -14.42
N THR A 143 11.77 -7.92 -15.40
CA THR A 143 10.44 -8.50 -15.64
C THR A 143 10.31 -9.18 -17.00
N LYS A 144 10.98 -8.63 -18.01
CA LYS A 144 10.95 -9.16 -19.38
C LYS A 144 11.63 -10.53 -19.44
N GLY A 145 10.88 -11.56 -19.85
CA GLY A 145 11.41 -12.92 -20.02
C GLY A 145 11.85 -13.59 -18.71
N VAL A 146 11.26 -13.20 -17.57
CA VAL A 146 11.68 -13.70 -16.25
C VAL A 146 10.70 -14.72 -15.68
N PHE A 147 9.42 -14.68 -16.06
CA PHE A 147 8.39 -15.53 -15.46
C PHE A 147 8.09 -16.76 -16.33
N HIS A 148 8.59 -17.90 -15.87
CA HIS A 148 8.43 -19.20 -16.53
C HIS A 148 7.47 -20.07 -15.72
N ILE A 149 6.69 -20.91 -16.40
CA ILE A 149 5.73 -21.83 -15.79
C ILE A 149 5.88 -23.20 -16.42
N ALA A 150 5.98 -24.24 -15.60
CA ALA A 150 6.01 -25.62 -16.06
C ALA A 150 4.64 -26.05 -16.63
N ALA A 151 4.66 -26.75 -17.77
CA ALA A 151 3.47 -27.34 -18.39
C ALA A 151 2.83 -28.45 -17.53
N GLY A 152 1.80 -29.15 -17.99
CA GLY A 152 1.30 -30.38 -17.32
C GLY A 152 0.55 -30.18 -16.00
N GLY A 153 0.26 -28.93 -15.61
CA GLY A 153 -0.61 -28.57 -14.49
C GLY A 153 -1.78 -27.72 -14.99
N LEU A 154 -2.03 -26.57 -14.33
CA LEU A 154 -2.95 -25.56 -14.88
C LEU A 154 -2.39 -24.90 -16.16
N PRO A 155 -3.23 -24.37 -17.06
CA PRO A 155 -2.79 -23.72 -18.30
C PRO A 155 -1.73 -22.64 -18.09
N VAL A 156 -0.84 -22.46 -19.06
CA VAL A 156 0.20 -21.44 -19.03
C VAL A 156 -0.27 -20.21 -19.83
N PRO A 157 -0.41 -19.02 -19.20
CA PRO A 157 -0.84 -17.82 -19.90
C PRO A 157 0.06 -17.45 -21.08
N ALA A 158 -0.50 -16.78 -22.08
CA ALA A 158 0.23 -16.39 -23.30
C ALA A 158 1.44 -15.50 -23.02
N ASP A 159 1.38 -14.66 -21.97
CA ASP A 159 2.43 -13.71 -21.60
C ASP A 159 3.57 -14.33 -20.76
N LYS A 160 3.47 -15.62 -20.41
CA LYS A 160 4.49 -16.38 -19.66
C LYS A 160 5.27 -17.32 -20.58
N LEU A 161 6.45 -17.74 -20.15
CA LEU A 161 7.23 -18.74 -20.88
C LEU A 161 6.86 -20.14 -20.42
N GLU A 162 6.36 -20.98 -21.32
CA GLU A 162 5.96 -22.36 -21.01
C GLU A 162 7.15 -23.31 -21.05
N VAL A 163 7.43 -23.99 -19.94
CA VAL A 163 8.58 -24.89 -19.80
C VAL A 163 8.12 -26.36 -19.84
N PRO A 164 8.69 -27.21 -20.71
CA PRO A 164 8.40 -28.63 -20.73
C PRO A 164 8.66 -29.30 -19.37
N VAL A 165 7.82 -30.26 -18.98
CA VAL A 165 7.90 -30.91 -17.65
C VAL A 165 9.25 -31.60 -17.41
N ALA A 166 9.83 -32.21 -18.45
CA ALA A 166 11.16 -32.82 -18.38
C ALA A 166 12.27 -31.78 -18.09
N THR A 167 12.20 -30.60 -18.71
CA THR A 167 13.13 -29.49 -18.47
C THR A 167 12.93 -28.90 -17.08
N TYR A 168 11.69 -28.75 -16.60
CA TYR A 168 11.41 -28.37 -15.21
C TYR A 168 12.05 -29.35 -14.22
N SER A 169 11.89 -30.66 -14.44
CA SER A 169 12.47 -31.70 -13.59
C SER A 169 14.00 -31.62 -13.57
N ALA A 170 14.64 -31.41 -14.73
CA ALA A 170 16.08 -31.21 -14.83
C ALA A 170 16.54 -29.96 -14.07
N LEU A 171 15.84 -28.83 -14.23
CA LEU A 171 16.15 -27.59 -13.50
C LEU A 171 15.95 -27.74 -11.99
N LEU A 172 14.89 -28.41 -11.55
CA LEU A 172 14.64 -28.65 -10.13
C LEU A 172 15.73 -29.53 -9.50
N LYS A 173 16.19 -30.56 -10.22
CA LYS A 173 17.30 -31.40 -9.78
C LYS A 173 18.58 -30.59 -9.60
N GLU A 174 18.93 -29.74 -10.57
CA GLU A 174 20.11 -28.88 -10.47
C GLU A 174 19.94 -27.79 -9.39
N ALA A 175 18.71 -27.29 -9.18
CA ALA A 175 18.43 -26.30 -8.13
C ALA A 175 18.76 -26.83 -6.74
N LEU A 176 18.51 -28.13 -6.52
CA LEU A 176 18.74 -28.84 -5.27
C LEU A 176 20.17 -29.37 -5.11
N ASN A 177 21.04 -29.12 -6.09
CA ASN A 177 22.45 -29.49 -6.09
C ASN A 177 23.38 -28.27 -6.32
N PRO A 178 23.35 -27.26 -5.42
CA PRO A 178 24.14 -26.05 -5.57
C PRO A 178 25.65 -26.33 -5.40
N PRO A 179 26.52 -25.48 -6.00
CA PRO A 179 27.95 -25.53 -5.74
C PRO A 179 28.28 -25.36 -4.25
N ARG A 180 29.34 -26.02 -3.77
CA ARG A 180 29.77 -25.96 -2.34
C ARG A 180 29.96 -24.54 -1.83
N ALA A 181 30.58 -23.66 -2.62
CA ALA A 181 30.79 -22.25 -2.25
C ALA A 181 29.48 -21.50 -1.95
N LEU A 182 28.37 -21.90 -2.57
CA LEU A 182 27.05 -21.29 -2.34
C LEU A 182 26.39 -21.81 -1.04
N LEU A 183 26.79 -23.00 -0.58
CA LEU A 183 26.35 -23.61 0.68
C LEU A 183 27.15 -23.11 1.90
N GLU A 184 28.25 -22.38 1.70
CA GLU A 184 29.04 -21.82 2.80
C GLU A 184 28.23 -20.79 3.60
N LEU A 185 28.09 -21.01 4.91
CA LEU A 185 27.37 -20.11 5.82
C LEU A 185 28.24 -18.88 6.18
N PRO A 186 27.74 -17.64 5.96
CA PRO A 186 28.50 -16.42 6.29
C PRO A 186 28.98 -16.35 7.74
N ALA A 187 28.16 -16.79 8.71
CA ALA A 187 28.54 -16.87 10.13
C ALA A 187 29.87 -17.59 10.39
N THR A 188 30.20 -18.60 9.58
CA THR A 188 31.41 -19.43 9.72
C THR A 188 32.51 -19.05 8.73
N SER A 189 32.36 -17.96 7.97
CA SER A 189 33.25 -17.69 6.83
C SER A 189 34.70 -17.38 7.20
N GLU A 190 34.96 -17.00 8.45
CA GLU A 190 36.29 -16.73 9.02
C GLU A 190 36.94 -17.96 9.65
N GLU A 191 36.21 -19.08 9.77
CA GLU A 191 36.76 -20.31 10.33
C GLU A 191 37.61 -21.08 9.31
N PRO A 192 38.59 -21.89 9.78
CA PRO A 192 39.33 -22.80 8.92
C PRO A 192 38.42 -23.84 8.24
N GLU A 193 37.42 -24.34 8.96
CA GLU A 193 36.39 -25.24 8.43
C GLU A 193 35.03 -24.54 8.47
N LYS A 194 34.50 -24.24 7.28
CA LYS A 194 33.22 -23.53 7.13
C LYS A 194 32.06 -24.52 7.12
N ALA A 195 30.93 -24.14 7.69
CA ALA A 195 29.71 -24.92 7.59
C ALA A 195 29.13 -24.82 6.18
N GLU A 196 28.83 -25.97 5.57
CA GLU A 196 28.24 -26.09 4.23
C GLU A 196 26.87 -26.77 4.31
N LEU A 197 25.80 -25.99 4.15
CA LEU A 197 24.44 -26.50 4.39
C LEU A 197 23.34 -25.66 3.72
N TRP A 198 22.14 -26.23 3.71
CA TRP A 198 20.91 -25.52 3.36
C TRP A 198 20.33 -24.84 4.60
N VAL A 199 19.82 -23.62 4.44
CA VAL A 199 18.99 -22.93 5.43
C VAL A 199 17.52 -22.97 5.00
N SER A 200 16.59 -23.02 5.97
CA SER A 200 15.16 -22.97 5.66
C SER A 200 14.34 -22.15 6.66
N LEU A 201 13.20 -21.64 6.20
CA LEU A 201 12.28 -20.80 6.96
C LEU A 201 10.82 -21.20 6.67
N LEU A 202 9.97 -21.20 7.70
CA LEU A 202 8.53 -21.34 7.57
C LEU A 202 7.86 -19.96 7.73
N LEU A 203 6.97 -19.62 6.81
CA LEU A 203 6.16 -18.39 6.84
C LEU A 203 4.67 -18.73 6.84
N ARG A 204 3.85 -17.84 7.42
CA ARG A 204 2.37 -17.93 7.44
C ARG A 204 1.69 -16.66 6.91
N PRO A 205 1.95 -16.21 5.67
CA PRO A 205 1.40 -14.95 5.17
C PRO A 205 -0.13 -14.99 5.02
N THR A 206 -0.78 -13.88 5.35
CA THR A 206 -2.24 -13.70 5.24
C THR A 206 -2.72 -13.76 3.79
N VAL A 207 -3.83 -14.47 3.56
CA VAL A 207 -4.50 -14.63 2.26
C VAL A 207 -5.91 -14.04 2.30
N ARG A 208 -6.65 -14.24 3.40
CA ARG A 208 -7.95 -13.61 3.63
C ARG A 208 -7.90 -12.84 4.95
N PRO A 209 -8.25 -11.54 4.96
CA PRO A 209 -8.36 -10.80 6.21
C PRO A 209 -9.47 -11.37 7.10
N GLY A 210 -9.30 -11.25 8.42
CA GLY A 210 -10.37 -11.53 9.36
C GLY A 210 -11.40 -10.40 9.38
N VAL A 211 -12.64 -10.75 9.68
CA VAL A 211 -13.68 -9.77 10.02
C VAL A 211 -14.19 -10.13 11.40
N GLU A 212 -13.86 -9.30 12.38
CA GLU A 212 -14.20 -9.50 13.79
C GLU A 212 -15.70 -9.76 13.97
N GLY A 213 -16.05 -10.80 14.74
CA GLY A 213 -17.43 -11.25 14.93
C GLY A 213 -18.05 -12.03 13.77
N VAL A 214 -17.38 -12.15 12.61
CA VAL A 214 -17.95 -12.75 11.40
C VAL A 214 -17.16 -13.95 10.89
N LEU A 215 -15.86 -13.80 10.66
CA LEU A 215 -14.99 -14.84 10.11
C LEU A 215 -13.51 -14.63 10.49
N PRO A 216 -12.75 -15.71 10.75
CA PRO A 216 -11.34 -15.59 11.10
C PRO A 216 -10.47 -15.23 9.88
N ALA A 217 -9.29 -14.67 10.14
CA ALA A 217 -8.26 -14.52 9.10
C ALA A 217 -7.78 -15.91 8.62
N LYS A 218 -7.36 -15.98 7.35
CA LYS A 218 -6.77 -17.19 6.77
C LYS A 218 -5.38 -16.89 6.21
N SER A 219 -4.47 -17.85 6.34
CA SER A 219 -3.07 -17.78 5.88
C SER A 219 -2.69 -19.03 5.07
N LEU A 220 -1.80 -18.89 4.09
CA LEU A 220 -1.08 -20.03 3.54
C LEU A 220 0.16 -20.35 4.39
N GLU A 221 0.74 -21.53 4.20
CA GLU A 221 2.09 -21.83 4.70
C GLU A 221 3.11 -21.80 3.55
N VAL A 222 4.30 -21.23 3.77
CA VAL A 222 5.37 -21.21 2.76
C VAL A 222 6.66 -21.74 3.36
N ARG A 223 7.27 -22.72 2.69
CA ARG A 223 8.62 -23.21 2.97
C ARG A 223 9.61 -22.56 2.02
N MET A 224 10.56 -21.81 2.57
CA MET A 224 11.63 -21.20 1.79
C MET A 224 12.94 -21.92 2.06
N PHE A 225 13.62 -22.35 1.00
CA PHE A 225 14.92 -23.00 1.01
C PHE A 225 15.94 -22.13 0.31
N ALA A 226 17.09 -21.93 0.95
CA ALA A 226 18.22 -21.26 0.34
C ALA A 226 19.52 -21.97 0.71
N PRO A 227 20.51 -22.02 -0.18
CA PRO A 227 21.88 -22.28 0.23
C PRO A 227 22.32 -21.27 1.29
N ALA A 228 23.12 -21.67 2.28
CA ALA A 228 23.45 -20.80 3.41
C ALA A 228 24.14 -19.48 3.05
N GLY A 229 24.86 -19.42 1.92
CA GLY A 229 25.45 -18.18 1.41
C GLY A 229 24.43 -17.09 1.07
N LEU A 230 23.14 -17.43 0.97
CA LEU A 230 22.02 -16.54 0.68
C LEU A 230 21.07 -16.35 1.88
N VAL A 231 21.53 -16.61 3.11
CA VAL A 231 20.71 -16.49 4.33
C VAL A 231 20.16 -15.08 4.55
N SER A 232 20.76 -14.04 3.98
CA SER A 232 20.22 -12.67 3.99
C SER A 232 18.88 -12.54 3.28
N ASN A 233 18.58 -13.41 2.30
CA ASN A 233 17.26 -13.48 1.68
C ASN A 233 16.19 -14.01 2.65
N LEU A 234 16.57 -14.88 3.60
CA LEU A 234 15.67 -15.37 4.65
C LEU A 234 15.40 -14.28 5.69
N ASP A 235 16.43 -13.54 6.14
CA ASP A 235 16.24 -12.34 7.00
C ASP A 235 15.28 -11.35 6.34
N PHE A 236 15.48 -11.11 5.04
CA PHE A 236 14.64 -10.20 4.28
C PHE A 236 13.14 -10.59 4.30
N VAL A 237 12.80 -11.84 3.99
CA VAL A 237 11.37 -12.25 3.97
C VAL A 237 10.81 -12.45 5.38
N GLU A 238 11.62 -12.91 6.33
CA GLU A 238 11.26 -13.00 7.75
C GLU A 238 10.87 -11.63 8.30
N SER A 239 11.65 -10.60 7.97
CA SER A 239 11.41 -9.22 8.36
C SER A 239 10.08 -8.65 7.82
N ILE A 240 9.57 -9.18 6.70
CA ILE A 240 8.34 -8.70 6.04
C ILE A 240 7.11 -9.52 6.45
N PHE A 241 7.25 -10.84 6.56
CA PHE A 241 6.14 -11.78 6.70
C PHE A 241 6.13 -12.56 8.02
N GLY A 242 7.11 -12.31 8.89
CA GLY A 242 7.27 -12.97 10.19
C GLY A 242 8.00 -14.32 10.13
N ASN A 243 8.17 -14.94 11.29
CA ASN A 243 8.74 -16.28 11.44
C ASN A 243 7.68 -17.20 12.07
N ALA A 244 7.38 -18.33 11.44
CA ALA A 244 6.37 -19.29 11.91
C ALA A 244 6.96 -20.46 12.72
N GLY A 245 8.21 -20.35 13.17
CA GLY A 245 8.87 -21.30 14.06
C GLY A 245 9.45 -22.53 13.36
N ASP A 246 9.79 -23.53 14.17
CA ASP A 246 10.31 -24.82 13.68
C ASP A 246 9.17 -25.65 13.06
N PRO A 247 9.22 -25.99 11.76
CA PRO A 247 8.16 -26.72 11.08
C PRO A 247 8.03 -28.19 11.54
N PHE A 248 9.00 -28.75 12.27
CA PHE A 248 8.90 -30.09 12.84
C PHE A 248 8.02 -30.14 14.09
N LEU A 249 7.72 -28.99 14.69
CA LEU A 249 6.86 -28.89 15.87
C LEU A 249 5.38 -28.92 15.47
N PRO A 250 4.54 -29.74 16.12
CA PRO A 250 3.10 -29.81 15.83
C PRO A 250 2.38 -28.45 15.95
N GLU A 251 2.82 -27.58 16.86
CA GLU A 251 2.24 -26.25 17.05
C GLU A 251 2.35 -25.37 15.80
N ASN A 252 3.33 -25.66 14.93
CA ASN A 252 3.60 -24.91 13.71
C ASN A 252 3.11 -25.62 12.43
N ASP A 253 2.54 -26.81 12.54
CA ASP A 253 1.94 -27.51 11.40
C ASP A 253 0.60 -26.87 11.03
N ALA A 254 0.52 -26.29 9.83
CA ALA A 254 -0.66 -25.60 9.37
C ALA A 254 -1.89 -26.50 9.26
N ALA A 255 -1.72 -27.80 9.05
CA ALA A 255 -2.83 -28.74 8.94
C ALA A 255 -3.54 -29.00 10.28
N LEU A 256 -2.88 -28.74 11.41
CA LEU A 256 -3.50 -28.76 12.73
C LEU A 256 -4.27 -27.46 13.03
N ASP A 257 -3.90 -26.34 12.40
CA ASP A 257 -4.60 -25.04 12.50
C ASP A 257 -5.78 -24.95 11.51
N ILE A 258 -6.79 -25.78 11.78
CA ILE A 258 -8.00 -25.93 10.95
C ILE A 258 -8.80 -24.63 10.78
N GLU A 259 -8.70 -23.71 11.74
CA GLU A 259 -9.39 -22.43 11.69
C GLU A 259 -8.73 -21.44 10.72
N ARG A 260 -7.39 -21.40 10.65
CA ARG A 260 -6.66 -20.30 9.99
C ARG A 260 -5.86 -20.71 8.76
N TRP A 261 -5.66 -22.00 8.49
CA TRP A 261 -5.01 -22.41 7.23
C TRP A 261 -5.98 -22.38 6.05
N THR A 262 -5.50 -21.99 4.86
CA THR A 262 -6.27 -22.01 3.60
C THR A 262 -6.31 -23.39 2.94
N GLY A 263 -5.48 -24.34 3.39
CA GLY A 263 -5.27 -25.63 2.74
C GLY A 263 -4.24 -25.60 1.61
N GLN A 264 -3.53 -24.47 1.41
CA GLN A 264 -2.49 -24.36 0.39
C GLN A 264 -1.10 -24.22 1.00
N THR A 265 -0.12 -24.78 0.28
CA THR A 265 1.29 -24.83 0.67
C THR A 265 2.18 -24.29 -0.45
N GLY A 266 3.07 -23.36 -0.12
CA GLY A 266 4.06 -22.79 -1.02
C GLY A 266 5.46 -23.33 -0.76
N CYS A 267 6.28 -23.43 -1.80
CA CYS A 267 7.71 -23.75 -1.72
C CYS A 267 8.52 -22.79 -2.59
N ILE A 268 9.54 -22.15 -2.02
CA ILE A 268 10.45 -21.25 -2.74
C ILE A 268 11.88 -21.77 -2.58
N ILE A 269 12.61 -21.94 -3.69
CA ILE A 269 14.00 -22.42 -3.71
C ILE A 269 14.88 -21.37 -4.40
N LEU A 270 15.88 -20.84 -3.70
CA LEU A 270 16.88 -19.95 -4.31
C LEU A 270 18.00 -20.76 -4.96
N ALA A 271 18.23 -20.54 -6.25
CA ALA A 271 19.20 -21.28 -7.05
C ALA A 271 19.83 -20.40 -8.15
N PRO A 272 20.57 -19.33 -7.80
CA PRO A 272 21.16 -18.41 -8.77
C PRO A 272 22.19 -19.06 -9.72
N HIS A 273 22.72 -20.24 -9.38
CA HIS A 273 23.66 -20.98 -10.23
C HIS A 273 23.03 -21.52 -11.53
N LEU A 274 21.69 -21.58 -11.61
CA LEU A 274 20.99 -22.14 -12.78
C LEU A 274 21.16 -21.33 -14.07
N VAL A 275 21.51 -20.04 -13.97
CA VAL A 275 21.73 -19.19 -15.15
C VAL A 275 22.91 -19.66 -16.01
N GLY A 276 23.80 -20.50 -15.46
CA GLY A 276 24.92 -21.08 -16.20
C GLY A 276 24.59 -22.36 -16.97
N LEU A 277 23.36 -22.88 -16.90
CA LEU A 277 22.98 -24.15 -17.52
C LEU A 277 22.65 -23.99 -19.00
N LYS A 278 23.02 -24.99 -19.81
CA LYS A 278 22.76 -25.01 -21.27
C LYS A 278 21.38 -25.57 -21.59
N LYS A 279 20.68 -24.95 -22.55
CA LYS A 279 19.35 -25.41 -23.02
C LYS A 279 19.34 -26.89 -23.42
N LYS A 280 20.37 -27.31 -24.17
CA LYS A 280 20.53 -28.71 -24.61
C LYS A 280 20.70 -29.69 -23.45
N ALA A 281 21.45 -29.32 -22.41
CA ALA A 281 21.66 -30.17 -21.24
C ALA A 281 20.38 -30.36 -20.41
N LEU A 282 19.45 -29.39 -20.50
CA LEU A 282 18.13 -29.42 -19.87
C LEU A 282 17.07 -30.15 -20.70
N GLY A 283 17.46 -30.78 -21.82
CA GLY A 283 16.55 -31.56 -22.67
C GLY A 283 15.62 -30.73 -23.55
N LEU A 284 15.91 -29.43 -23.77
CA LEU A 284 15.14 -28.64 -24.74
C LEU A 284 15.43 -29.13 -26.17
N PRO A 285 14.44 -29.04 -27.09
CA PRO A 285 14.59 -29.49 -28.47
C PRO A 285 15.49 -28.54 -29.27
N HIS A 286 16.07 -29.06 -30.35
CA HIS A 286 16.67 -28.21 -31.37
C HIS A 286 15.58 -27.39 -32.07
N VAL A 287 15.87 -26.18 -32.55
CA VAL A 287 14.88 -25.26 -33.14
C VAL A 287 14.03 -25.90 -34.25
N ASN A 288 14.62 -26.81 -35.04
CA ASN A 288 13.93 -27.54 -36.12
C ASN A 288 12.85 -28.50 -35.63
N GLU A 289 12.94 -28.96 -34.37
CA GLU A 289 12.01 -29.88 -33.71
C GLU A 289 11.07 -29.16 -32.73
N ALA A 290 11.30 -27.87 -32.49
CA ALA A 290 10.53 -27.06 -31.57
C ALA A 290 9.19 -26.59 -32.18
N SER A 291 8.14 -26.60 -31.37
CA SER A 291 6.85 -25.99 -31.70
C SER A 291 6.96 -24.47 -31.84
N GLU A 292 5.95 -23.83 -32.43
CA GLU A 292 5.91 -22.35 -32.53
C GLU A 292 5.96 -21.68 -31.16
N ARG A 293 5.23 -22.22 -30.17
CA ARG A 293 5.27 -21.75 -28.79
C ARG A 293 6.67 -21.87 -28.19
N GLN A 294 7.33 -23.02 -28.38
CA GLN A 294 8.69 -23.23 -27.87
C GLN A 294 9.70 -22.26 -28.50
N ARG A 295 9.61 -22.00 -29.81
CA ARG A 295 10.47 -21.02 -30.49
C ARG A 295 10.23 -19.61 -29.98
N ARG A 296 8.96 -19.21 -29.84
CA ARG A 296 8.56 -17.90 -29.32
C ARG A 296 9.05 -17.68 -27.89
N ASP A 297 8.97 -18.70 -27.07
CA ASP A 297 9.34 -18.63 -25.65
C ASP A 297 10.85 -18.85 -25.40
N GLY A 298 11.64 -19.10 -26.46
CA GLY A 298 13.06 -19.40 -26.32
C GLY A 298 13.35 -20.78 -25.71
N MET A 299 12.36 -21.67 -25.67
CA MET A 299 12.42 -23.05 -25.15
C MET A 299 12.91 -24.04 -26.22
N CYS A 300 13.93 -23.63 -26.95
CA CYS A 300 14.66 -24.43 -27.92
C CYS A 300 16.08 -23.87 -28.08
N TRP A 301 16.98 -24.65 -28.67
CA TRP A 301 18.35 -24.21 -28.99
C TRP A 301 18.66 -24.37 -30.47
N GLN A 302 19.46 -23.46 -31.02
CA GLN A 302 20.06 -23.58 -32.33
C GLN A 302 21.53 -24.03 -32.20
N SER A 303 22.26 -23.45 -31.24
CA SER A 303 23.62 -23.85 -30.88
C SER A 303 23.67 -24.59 -29.54
N ALA A 304 24.52 -25.60 -29.45
CA ALA A 304 24.57 -26.50 -28.29
C ALA A 304 25.10 -25.85 -27.00
N ASP A 305 25.70 -24.66 -27.11
CA ASP A 305 26.26 -23.85 -26.03
C ASP A 305 25.32 -22.76 -25.51
N GLU A 306 24.14 -22.58 -26.12
CA GLU A 306 23.14 -21.63 -25.66
C GLU A 306 22.74 -21.88 -24.19
N LEU A 307 22.84 -20.82 -23.39
CA LEU A 307 22.41 -20.84 -21.99
C LEU A 307 20.88 -20.74 -21.90
N TYR A 308 20.32 -21.38 -20.88
CA TYR A 308 18.92 -21.23 -20.55
C TYR A 308 18.62 -19.77 -20.19
N ASN A 309 17.53 -19.24 -20.73
CA ASN A 309 17.16 -17.82 -20.64
C ASN A 309 18.29 -16.84 -21.01
N ASP A 310 19.19 -17.26 -21.90
CA ASP A 310 20.36 -16.49 -22.35
C ASP A 310 21.28 -16.06 -21.19
N GLY A 311 21.29 -16.82 -20.10
CA GLY A 311 22.06 -16.53 -18.89
C GLY A 311 21.48 -15.43 -18.01
N ASN A 312 20.24 -15.00 -18.27
CA ASN A 312 19.53 -14.01 -17.45
C ASN A 312 18.77 -14.66 -16.30
N ALA A 313 18.54 -13.86 -15.24
CA ALA A 313 17.68 -14.24 -14.12
C ALA A 313 16.28 -14.68 -14.58
N PHE A 314 15.75 -15.72 -13.96
CA PHE A 314 14.38 -16.19 -14.17
C PHE A 314 13.78 -16.74 -12.87
N LYS A 315 12.47 -16.89 -12.85
CA LYS A 315 11.75 -17.72 -11.89
C LYS A 315 10.93 -18.76 -12.63
N LEU A 316 10.85 -19.97 -12.08
CA LEU A 316 10.15 -21.10 -12.69
C LEU A 316 9.14 -21.69 -11.70
N VAL A 317 7.86 -21.61 -12.04
CA VAL A 317 6.74 -22.03 -11.18
C VAL A 317 6.14 -23.35 -11.67
N CYS A 318 5.85 -24.26 -10.74
CA CYS A 318 5.03 -25.45 -10.94
C CYS A 318 3.87 -25.45 -9.94
N ARG A 319 2.64 -25.68 -10.43
CA ARG A 319 1.39 -25.58 -9.66
C ARG A 319 0.21 -26.21 -10.40
N ASP A 320 -0.80 -26.64 -9.65
CA ASP A 320 -2.11 -27.07 -10.17
C ASP A 320 -3.24 -26.88 -9.16
N MET A 321 -4.37 -27.58 -9.32
CA MET A 321 -5.53 -27.50 -8.43
C MET A 321 -5.40 -28.22 -7.08
N ARG A 322 -4.32 -28.97 -6.83
CA ARG A 322 -4.06 -29.66 -5.54
C ARG A 322 -3.72 -28.70 -4.39
N GLY A 323 -3.46 -27.43 -4.69
CA GLY A 323 -3.18 -26.41 -3.68
C GLY A 323 -1.70 -26.27 -3.31
N VAL A 324 -0.78 -26.83 -4.09
CA VAL A 324 0.68 -26.68 -3.88
C VAL A 324 1.31 -25.89 -5.03
N ILE A 325 2.13 -24.91 -4.68
CA ILE A 325 2.90 -24.09 -5.61
C ILE A 325 4.39 -24.15 -5.27
N VAL A 326 5.22 -24.50 -6.25
CA VAL A 326 6.69 -24.60 -6.11
C VAL A 326 7.35 -23.62 -7.05
N THR A 327 8.30 -22.81 -6.56
CA THR A 327 9.02 -21.83 -7.36
C THR A 327 10.52 -21.92 -7.16
N ILE A 328 11.26 -21.97 -8.26
CA ILE A 328 12.70 -21.83 -8.29
C ILE A 328 13.04 -20.39 -8.71
N ILE A 329 13.93 -19.71 -8.00
CA ILE A 329 14.40 -18.36 -8.32
C ILE A 329 15.90 -18.43 -8.68
N ALA A 330 16.23 -18.12 -9.93
CA ALA A 330 17.61 -18.10 -10.44
C ALA A 330 18.25 -16.71 -10.34
N ASP A 331 18.15 -16.10 -9.15
CA ASP A 331 18.77 -14.83 -8.77
C ASP A 331 18.68 -14.67 -7.23
N ASN A 332 19.46 -13.75 -6.64
CA ASN A 332 19.42 -13.48 -5.21
C ASN A 332 18.97 -12.05 -4.84
N TYR A 333 18.58 -11.21 -5.80
CA TYR A 333 18.03 -9.90 -5.48
C TYR A 333 16.72 -10.03 -4.70
N PHE A 334 16.66 -9.41 -3.52
CA PHE A 334 15.59 -9.51 -2.53
C PHE A 334 14.19 -9.27 -3.08
N GLY A 335 14.06 -8.38 -4.09
CA GLY A 335 12.77 -8.08 -4.71
C GLY A 335 12.09 -9.29 -5.36
N TYR A 336 12.83 -10.32 -5.78
CA TYR A 336 12.24 -11.58 -6.27
C TYR A 336 11.57 -12.36 -5.14
N SER A 337 12.25 -12.53 -4.00
CA SER A 337 11.73 -13.27 -2.83
C SER A 337 10.43 -12.65 -2.32
N LYS A 338 10.37 -11.32 -2.15
CA LYS A 338 9.14 -10.60 -1.76
C LYS A 338 7.99 -10.87 -2.74
N LYS A 339 8.26 -10.72 -4.04
CA LYS A 339 7.23 -10.81 -5.08
C LYS A 339 6.81 -12.24 -5.37
N GLU A 340 7.59 -13.25 -4.99
CA GLU A 340 7.15 -14.63 -5.10
C GLU A 340 6.22 -15.04 -3.96
N ILE A 341 6.42 -14.52 -2.75
CA ILE A 341 5.43 -14.67 -1.67
C ILE A 341 4.10 -14.02 -2.08
N LYS A 342 4.13 -12.85 -2.73
CA LYS A 342 2.94 -12.23 -3.36
C LYS A 342 2.25 -13.18 -4.35
N SER A 343 3.02 -13.83 -5.23
CA SER A 343 2.53 -14.80 -6.22
C SER A 343 1.88 -16.03 -5.56
N HIS A 344 2.44 -16.51 -4.45
CA HIS A 344 1.88 -17.62 -3.67
C HIS A 344 0.59 -17.22 -2.93
N ILE A 345 0.52 -16.00 -2.37
CA ILE A 345 -0.71 -15.44 -1.79
C ILE A 345 -1.79 -15.34 -2.86
N SER A 346 -1.46 -14.82 -4.05
CA SER A 346 -2.39 -14.72 -5.18
C SER A 346 -2.89 -16.09 -5.62
N TYR A 347 -2.00 -17.09 -5.73
CA TYR A 347 -2.39 -18.47 -6.02
C TYR A 347 -3.35 -19.02 -4.95
N SER A 348 -3.02 -18.88 -3.67
CA SER A 348 -3.89 -19.36 -2.58
C SER A 348 -5.24 -18.63 -2.54
N ALA A 349 -5.29 -17.32 -2.79
CA ALA A 349 -6.55 -16.57 -2.85
C ALA A 349 -7.49 -17.10 -3.94
N ASN A 350 -6.94 -17.37 -5.14
CA ASN A 350 -7.70 -17.93 -6.25
C ASN A 350 -8.19 -19.37 -5.98
N ILE A 351 -7.33 -20.25 -5.47
CA ILE A 351 -7.70 -21.63 -5.10
C ILE A 351 -8.73 -21.61 -3.96
N PHE A 352 -8.53 -20.82 -2.91
CA PHE A 352 -9.42 -20.80 -1.74
C PHE A 352 -10.80 -20.17 -2.02
N GLY A 353 -10.84 -19.11 -2.83
CA GLY A 353 -12.05 -18.32 -3.11
C GLY A 353 -12.50 -17.45 -1.93
N GLY A 354 -13.40 -16.50 -2.19
CA GLY A 354 -13.92 -15.58 -1.17
C GLY A 354 -12.95 -14.47 -0.76
N CYS A 355 -11.84 -14.31 -1.48
CA CYS A 355 -10.82 -13.30 -1.21
C CYS A 355 -10.07 -12.92 -2.49
N GLU A 356 -9.32 -11.83 -2.41
CA GLU A 356 -8.46 -11.32 -3.48
C GLU A 356 -7.06 -11.05 -2.91
N GLU A 357 -6.04 -11.24 -3.75
CA GLU A 357 -4.72 -10.64 -3.55
C GLU A 357 -4.60 -9.45 -4.49
N GLU A 358 -4.19 -8.30 -3.98
CA GLU A 358 -4.17 -7.05 -4.75
C GLU A 358 -2.80 -6.37 -4.70
N HIS A 359 -2.41 -5.80 -5.83
CA HIS A 359 -1.32 -4.83 -5.90
C HIS A 359 -1.89 -3.43 -5.70
N ALA A 360 -2.09 -3.06 -4.44
CA ALA A 360 -2.82 -1.86 -4.05
C ALA A 360 -2.14 -1.09 -2.91
N GLY A 361 -2.27 0.23 -2.95
CA GLY A 361 -1.98 1.12 -1.83
C GLY A 361 -3.29 1.66 -1.26
N GLY A 362 -3.25 2.21 -0.05
CA GLY A 362 -4.49 2.67 0.59
C GLY A 362 -4.26 3.43 1.89
N ALA A 363 -5.15 4.38 2.15
CA ALA A 363 -5.09 5.21 3.34
C ALA A 363 -6.46 5.58 3.88
N LEU A 364 -6.61 5.49 5.20
CA LEU A 364 -7.73 6.05 5.94
C LEU A 364 -7.41 7.52 6.26
N ALA A 365 -8.05 8.45 5.56
CA ALA A 365 -7.76 9.87 5.65
C ALA A 365 -8.80 10.61 6.51
N PHE A 366 -8.36 11.25 7.59
CA PHE A 366 -9.17 12.09 8.48
C PHE A 366 -8.92 13.58 8.20
N PRO A 367 -9.95 14.36 7.85
CA PRO A 367 -9.81 15.80 7.67
C PRO A 367 -9.28 16.51 8.92
N ARG A 368 -8.29 17.38 8.72
CA ARG A 368 -7.75 18.27 9.76
C ARG A 368 -7.96 19.74 9.45
N TYR A 369 -8.04 20.53 10.50
CA TYR A 369 -8.25 21.97 10.43
C TYR A 369 -7.38 22.72 11.44
N ASN A 370 -6.83 23.86 11.04
CA ASN A 370 -6.26 24.81 11.98
C ASN A 370 -7.40 25.59 12.63
N LEU A 371 -7.60 25.40 13.94
CA LEU A 371 -8.65 26.01 14.75
C LEU A 371 -8.26 27.40 15.28
N GLY A 372 -6.98 27.78 15.19
CA GLY A 372 -6.45 29.05 15.69
C GLY A 372 -5.94 28.91 17.13
N GLU A 373 -6.08 29.96 17.94
CA GLU A 373 -5.59 29.98 19.34
C GLU A 373 -6.67 29.65 20.36
N ILE A 374 -7.95 29.79 19.99
CA ILE A 374 -9.10 29.51 20.84
C ILE A 374 -10.09 28.65 20.04
N TYR A 375 -10.51 27.52 20.62
CA TYR A 375 -11.59 26.70 20.11
C TYR A 375 -12.80 26.77 21.04
N LEU A 376 -13.94 27.10 20.46
CA LEU A 376 -15.26 27.08 21.10
C LEU A 376 -16.14 26.10 20.33
N PRO A 377 -16.73 25.07 20.97
CA PRO A 377 -17.63 24.13 20.31
C PRO A 377 -18.82 24.87 19.69
N ARG A 378 -19.20 24.52 18.46
CA ARG A 378 -20.41 25.08 17.84
C ARG A 378 -21.63 24.31 18.32
N SER A 379 -22.79 24.95 18.36
CA SER A 379 -24.06 24.25 18.63
C SER A 379 -24.33 23.09 17.67
N SER A 380 -23.85 23.14 16.43
CA SER A 380 -23.90 22.02 15.48
C SER A 380 -22.96 20.86 15.81
N ASP A 381 -21.88 21.14 16.55
CA ASP A 381 -20.90 20.14 17.01
C ASP A 381 -21.40 19.46 18.30
N MET A 382 -22.27 20.16 19.04
CA MET A 382 -23.07 19.70 20.19
C MET A 382 -24.31 18.92 19.72
N VAL A 383 -24.14 17.89 18.88
CA VAL A 383 -25.27 17.08 18.42
C VAL A 383 -25.87 16.36 19.63
N ASP A 384 -27.20 16.46 19.82
CA ASP A 384 -27.94 15.93 20.98
C ASP A 384 -27.68 14.43 21.28
N SER A 385 -27.14 13.66 20.33
CA SER A 385 -26.83 12.23 20.47
C SER A 385 -25.44 11.90 21.03
N HIS A 386 -24.52 12.87 21.14
CA HIS A 386 -23.13 12.63 21.60
C HIS A 386 -22.82 13.43 22.87
N THR A 387 -23.00 12.80 24.03
CA THR A 387 -22.75 13.40 25.35
C THR A 387 -21.55 12.76 26.05
N PHE A 388 -20.93 13.47 26.99
CA PHE A 388 -19.84 12.93 27.81
C PHE A 388 -20.25 11.67 28.56
N ALA A 389 -21.49 11.60 29.06
CA ALA A 389 -22.03 10.39 29.68
C ALA A 389 -22.07 9.21 28.70
N GLY A 390 -22.50 9.45 27.45
CA GLY A 390 -22.48 8.46 26.38
C GLY A 390 -21.05 8.01 26.04
N LEU A 391 -20.09 8.94 25.95
CA LEU A 391 -18.67 8.61 25.79
C LEU A 391 -18.17 7.71 26.92
N CYS A 392 -18.49 8.04 28.17
CA CYS A 392 -18.04 7.27 29.33
C CYS A 392 -18.60 5.84 29.32
N HIS A 393 -19.88 5.69 28.96
CA HIS A 393 -20.50 4.37 28.78
C HIS A 393 -19.80 3.56 27.68
N ARG A 394 -19.55 4.17 26.51
CA ARG A 394 -18.97 3.50 25.34
C ARG A 394 -17.52 3.08 25.52
N LEU A 395 -16.73 3.87 26.24
CA LEU A 395 -15.32 3.54 26.50
C LEU A 395 -15.15 2.70 27.77
N GLY A 396 -16.11 2.73 28.68
CA GLY A 396 -16.20 1.84 29.83
C GLY A 396 -14.90 1.78 30.64
N ASP A 397 -14.31 0.60 30.69
CA ASP A 397 -13.10 0.30 31.45
C ASP A 397 -11.81 0.84 30.81
N ARG A 398 -11.83 1.34 29.57
CA ARG A 398 -10.68 1.92 28.88
C ARG A 398 -10.26 3.29 29.43
N ILE A 399 -11.12 3.93 30.21
CA ILE A 399 -10.91 5.28 30.74
C ILE A 399 -10.94 5.32 32.26
N GLU A 400 -10.30 6.34 32.82
CA GLU A 400 -10.35 6.69 34.24
C GLU A 400 -11.06 8.03 34.41
N LEU A 401 -12.25 8.01 35.03
CA LEU A 401 -13.04 9.21 35.31
C LEU A 401 -12.42 10.03 36.42
N GLN A 402 -12.32 11.34 36.20
CA GLN A 402 -11.77 12.29 37.15
C GLN A 402 -12.90 13.07 37.85
N PRO A 403 -12.72 13.44 39.13
CA PRO A 403 -13.74 14.17 39.91
C PRO A 403 -14.22 15.47 39.24
N GLU A 404 -13.34 16.14 38.50
CA GLU A 404 -13.61 17.41 37.81
C GLU A 404 -14.49 17.25 36.55
N GLY A 405 -14.89 16.02 36.19
CA GLY A 405 -15.83 15.78 35.09
C GLY A 405 -15.18 15.61 33.71
N TYR A 406 -13.96 15.08 33.66
CA TYR A 406 -13.28 14.64 32.44
C TYR A 406 -12.76 13.21 32.64
N ALA A 407 -12.19 12.58 31.61
CA ALA A 407 -11.58 11.27 31.74
C ALA A 407 -10.19 11.20 31.10
N ILE A 408 -9.37 10.28 31.60
CA ILE A 408 -8.03 10.00 31.08
C ILE A 408 -8.03 8.60 30.47
N ASP A 409 -7.40 8.43 29.32
CA ASP A 409 -7.22 7.12 28.73
C ASP A 409 -6.21 6.27 29.53
N LYS A 410 -6.55 5.02 29.82
CA LYS A 410 -5.66 4.14 30.60
C LYS A 410 -4.46 3.63 29.82
N ARG A 411 -4.56 3.54 28.48
CA ARG A 411 -3.47 3.05 27.63
C ARG A 411 -2.51 4.18 27.26
N TYR A 412 -3.04 5.37 27.01
CA TYR A 412 -2.28 6.56 26.61
C TYR A 412 -2.69 7.77 27.45
N PRO A 413 -2.09 7.99 28.64
CA PRO A 413 -2.51 9.02 29.60
C PRO A 413 -2.49 10.48 29.07
N GLU A 414 -1.85 10.73 27.93
CA GLU A 414 -1.91 12.00 27.22
C GLU A 414 -3.21 12.22 26.42
N ILE A 415 -4.03 11.19 26.24
CA ILE A 415 -5.37 11.28 25.66
C ILE A 415 -6.37 11.61 26.77
N ILE A 416 -7.05 12.74 26.63
CA ILE A 416 -7.98 13.30 27.60
C ILE A 416 -9.36 13.40 26.95
N TYR A 417 -10.36 12.76 27.54
CA TYR A 417 -11.74 12.86 27.09
C TYR A 417 -12.44 13.97 27.85
N VAL A 418 -13.09 14.87 27.12
CA VAL A 418 -13.65 16.11 27.68
C VAL A 418 -15.14 16.22 27.38
N PRO A 419 -15.91 16.97 28.20
CA PRO A 419 -17.31 17.24 27.92
C PRO A 419 -17.55 17.99 26.61
N GLU A 420 -18.75 17.83 26.06
CA GLU A 420 -19.16 18.42 24.80
C GLU A 420 -18.98 19.95 24.75
N ASP A 421 -19.20 20.67 25.86
CA ASP A 421 -19.13 22.14 25.96
C ASP A 421 -17.71 22.70 26.22
N THR A 422 -16.69 21.83 26.17
CA THR A 422 -15.30 22.19 26.49
C THR A 422 -14.73 23.27 25.58
N GLN A 423 -14.06 24.26 26.15
CA GLN A 423 -13.38 25.35 25.47
C GLN A 423 -11.87 25.22 25.67
N ILE A 424 -11.08 25.47 24.63
CA ILE A 424 -9.61 25.34 24.69
C ILE A 424 -8.98 26.68 24.28
N ASN A 425 -8.07 27.21 25.10
CA ASN A 425 -7.43 28.51 24.87
C ASN A 425 -5.91 28.45 25.09
N ILE A 426 -5.13 28.80 24.06
CA ILE A 426 -3.67 28.83 24.10
C ILE A 426 -3.13 30.01 24.92
N HIS A 427 -3.80 31.16 24.94
CA HIS A 427 -3.31 32.36 25.64
C HIS A 427 -3.24 32.13 27.16
N ASP A 428 -4.28 31.51 27.71
CA ASP A 428 -4.39 31.22 29.14
C ASP A 428 -3.86 29.84 29.50
N LEU A 429 -3.49 29.04 28.49
CA LEU A 429 -3.08 27.63 28.60
C LEU A 429 -4.08 26.81 29.42
N ASN A 430 -5.39 26.96 29.14
CA ASN A 430 -6.46 26.28 29.84
C ASN A 430 -7.44 25.55 28.90
N VAL A 431 -8.09 24.55 29.48
CA VAL A 431 -9.19 23.77 28.91
C VAL A 431 -10.32 23.78 29.93
N CYS A 432 -11.49 24.33 29.59
CA CYS A 432 -12.54 24.67 30.55
C CYS A 432 -13.93 24.17 30.10
N TRP A 433 -14.77 23.75 31.03
CA TRP A 433 -16.15 23.29 30.77
C TRP A 433 -17.07 23.56 31.97
N GLN A 434 -18.38 23.36 31.81
CA GLN A 434 -19.33 23.42 32.92
C GLN A 434 -19.39 22.07 33.63
N GLY A 435 -18.90 22.02 34.87
CA GLY A 435 -19.04 20.87 35.76
C GLY A 435 -20.34 20.92 36.56
N LYS A 436 -20.64 19.84 37.29
CA LYS A 436 -21.83 19.74 38.16
C LYS A 436 -21.85 20.80 39.28
N ASP A 437 -20.68 21.13 39.82
CA ASP A 437 -20.50 22.07 40.94
C ASP A 437 -20.02 23.47 40.47
N GLY A 438 -20.10 23.75 39.16
CA GLY A 438 -19.65 25.00 38.55
C GLY A 438 -18.54 24.81 37.51
N PRO A 439 -17.96 25.91 36.99
CA PRO A 439 -16.92 25.86 35.97
C PRO A 439 -15.67 25.08 36.44
N GLN A 440 -15.20 24.16 35.61
CA GLN A 440 -14.01 23.34 35.84
C GLN A 440 -12.95 23.65 34.79
N GLN A 441 -11.68 23.41 35.12
CA GLN A 441 -10.57 23.64 34.19
C GLN A 441 -9.35 22.74 34.44
N ILE A 442 -8.61 22.45 33.37
CA ILE A 442 -7.27 21.83 33.41
C ILE A 442 -6.29 22.62 32.54
N LYS A 443 -5.00 22.41 32.77
CA LYS A 443 -3.93 23.03 31.99
C LYS A 443 -3.83 22.42 30.59
N LEU A 444 -3.74 23.27 29.57
CA LEU A 444 -3.41 22.90 28.20
C LEU A 444 -1.91 22.56 28.10
N LEU A 445 -1.60 21.34 27.66
CA LEU A 445 -0.22 20.86 27.50
C LEU A 445 0.01 20.36 26.07
N ALA A 446 1.20 20.62 25.52
CA ALA A 446 1.54 20.30 24.13
C ALA A 446 1.42 18.81 23.76
N LYS A 447 1.72 17.91 24.70
CA LYS A 447 1.67 16.46 24.46
C LYS A 447 0.25 15.87 24.56
N ARG A 448 -0.74 16.64 25.02
CA ARG A 448 -2.11 16.13 25.26
C ARG A 448 -2.98 16.26 24.02
N THR A 449 -3.83 15.26 23.80
CA THR A 449 -4.88 15.25 22.78
C THR A 449 -6.23 15.17 23.48
N PHE A 450 -7.10 16.15 23.23
CA PHE A 450 -8.44 16.23 23.81
C PHE A 450 -9.45 15.63 22.84
N ILE A 451 -10.32 14.73 23.31
CA ILE A 451 -11.33 14.05 22.49
C ILE A 451 -12.72 14.37 23.03
N TYR A 452 -13.56 14.90 22.15
CA TYR A 452 -14.96 15.22 22.43
C TYR A 452 -15.85 13.98 22.24
N PRO A 453 -17.09 13.97 22.78
CA PRO A 453 -18.04 12.87 22.62
C PRO A 453 -18.38 12.50 21.17
N SER A 454 -18.19 13.44 20.24
CA SER A 454 -18.36 13.24 18.79
C SER A 454 -17.19 12.51 18.12
N GLY A 455 -16.14 12.17 18.86
CA GLY A 455 -14.86 11.66 18.34
C GLY A 455 -13.95 12.75 17.75
N PHE A 456 -14.36 14.03 17.80
CA PHE A 456 -13.52 15.14 17.34
C PHE A 456 -12.30 15.32 18.25
N ARG A 457 -11.11 15.36 17.66
CA ARG A 457 -9.84 15.49 18.37
C ARG A 457 -9.31 16.91 18.29
N VAL A 458 -8.76 17.44 19.39
CA VAL A 458 -8.06 18.72 19.42
C VAL A 458 -6.71 18.57 20.11
N HIS A 459 -5.63 19.04 19.49
CA HIS A 459 -4.30 19.13 20.12
C HIS A 459 -3.61 20.45 19.77
N MET A 460 -2.57 20.77 20.54
CA MET A 460 -1.76 21.96 20.34
C MET A 460 -0.50 21.60 19.51
N GLU A 461 -0.23 22.35 18.44
CA GLU A 461 0.86 22.09 17.51
C GLU A 461 1.66 23.38 17.23
N ARG A 462 2.98 23.27 17.15
CA ARG A 462 3.86 24.37 16.76
C ARG A 462 3.86 24.51 15.24
N HIS A 463 3.78 25.75 14.75
CA HIS A 463 3.93 26.03 13.33
C HIS A 463 5.36 25.64 12.86
N PRO A 464 5.52 24.89 11.75
CA PRO A 464 6.84 24.45 11.27
C PRO A 464 7.81 25.62 11.06
N ASP A 465 7.34 26.66 10.35
CA ASP A 465 8.21 27.78 9.92
C ASP A 465 8.04 29.07 10.74
N ALA A 466 7.33 29.02 11.87
CA ALA A 466 7.07 30.22 12.67
C ALA A 466 7.12 29.94 14.18
N PRO A 467 7.57 30.90 15.01
CA PRO A 467 7.68 30.73 16.46
C PRO A 467 6.31 30.85 17.15
N SER A 468 5.36 30.03 16.73
CA SER A 468 3.96 30.19 17.14
C SER A 468 3.23 28.85 17.24
N TRP A 469 2.19 28.82 18.07
CA TRP A 469 1.38 27.64 18.33
C TRP A 469 -0.05 27.84 17.82
N ARG A 470 -0.70 26.71 17.52
CA ARG A 470 -2.08 26.64 17.02
C ARG A 470 -2.77 25.38 17.54
N LEU A 471 -4.10 25.42 17.63
CA LEU A 471 -4.94 24.26 17.88
C LEU A 471 -5.26 23.59 16.55
N ILE A 472 -5.12 22.27 16.49
CA ILE A 472 -5.44 21.44 15.34
C ILE A 472 -6.64 20.57 15.70
N GLY A 473 -7.68 20.66 14.88
CA GLY A 473 -8.87 19.84 14.98
C GLY A 473 -8.84 18.69 13.99
N THR A 474 -9.23 17.49 14.40
CA THR A 474 -9.34 16.32 13.50
C THR A 474 -10.71 15.66 13.63
N ILE A 475 -11.37 15.42 12.50
CA ILE A 475 -12.69 14.77 12.44
C ILE A 475 -12.58 13.32 12.92
N GLY A 476 -13.64 12.83 13.58
CA GLY A 476 -13.65 11.50 14.18
C GLY A 476 -13.95 10.34 13.22
N GLU A 477 -14.36 10.61 11.98
CA GLU A 477 -14.59 9.61 10.92
C GLU A 477 -13.67 9.91 9.74
N GLY A 478 -12.99 8.87 9.24
CA GLY A 478 -12.10 8.95 8.09
C GLY A 478 -12.76 8.45 6.81
N THR A 479 -12.12 8.70 5.66
CA THR A 479 -12.47 8.08 4.37
C THR A 479 -11.35 7.16 3.94
N PHE A 480 -11.63 5.87 3.83
CA PHE A 480 -10.69 4.89 3.31
C PHE A 480 -10.63 4.98 1.78
N CYS A 481 -9.56 5.59 1.29
CA CYS A 481 -9.24 5.66 -0.14
C CYS A 481 -8.30 4.50 -0.50
N HIS A 482 -8.76 3.63 -1.41
CA HIS A 482 -8.07 2.45 -1.89
C HIS A 482 -7.58 2.67 -3.34
N LYS A 483 -6.35 2.30 -3.65
CA LYS A 483 -5.68 2.56 -4.94
C LYS A 483 -5.10 1.27 -5.54
N PRO A 484 -5.95 0.41 -6.13
CA PRO A 484 -5.55 -0.83 -6.77
C PRO A 484 -5.04 -0.60 -8.20
N SER A 485 -4.51 -1.66 -8.81
CA SER A 485 -4.24 -1.76 -10.26
C SER A 485 -3.48 -0.57 -10.84
N THR A 486 -2.54 -0.03 -10.06
CA THR A 486 -1.82 1.21 -10.38
C THR A 486 -0.40 0.88 -10.85
N VAL A 487 -0.13 1.15 -12.12
CA VAL A 487 1.18 0.87 -12.75
C VAL A 487 2.33 1.58 -12.04
N SER A 488 3.56 1.11 -12.25
CA SER A 488 4.75 1.73 -11.69
C SER A 488 4.85 3.22 -12.06
N GLY A 489 4.89 4.08 -11.04
CA GLY A 489 4.88 5.54 -11.18
C GLY A 489 3.50 6.15 -11.46
N GLY A 490 2.41 5.38 -11.29
CA GLY A 490 1.03 5.91 -11.18
C GLY A 490 0.69 6.41 -9.77
N GLY A 491 1.66 6.38 -8.84
CA GLY A 491 1.52 6.95 -7.50
C GLY A 491 0.70 6.09 -6.54
N LYS A 492 0.89 4.76 -6.53
CA LYS A 492 0.22 3.82 -5.63
C LYS A 492 0.44 4.16 -4.15
N SER A 493 1.70 4.23 -3.71
CA SER A 493 2.06 4.56 -2.32
C SER A 493 1.85 6.04 -1.96
N GLU A 494 1.69 6.92 -2.95
CA GLU A 494 1.44 8.36 -2.73
C GLU A 494 0.10 8.63 -2.05
N ILE A 495 -0.84 7.68 -2.09
CA ILE A 495 -2.14 7.81 -1.43
C ILE A 495 -2.00 7.94 0.10
N SER A 496 -1.04 7.23 0.70
CA SER A 496 -0.77 7.23 2.15
C SER A 496 0.29 8.24 2.57
N LYS A 497 1.10 8.75 1.65
CA LYS A 497 2.06 9.81 1.97
C LYS A 497 1.37 11.10 2.40
N SER A 498 2.02 11.79 3.33
CA SER A 498 1.59 13.11 3.81
C SER A 498 1.94 14.16 2.77
N ILE A 499 0.93 14.94 2.34
CA ILE A 499 1.16 16.09 1.46
C ILE A 499 1.81 17.28 2.20
N ALA A 500 1.91 17.21 3.54
CA ALA A 500 2.44 18.31 4.36
C ALA A 500 3.89 18.66 4.03
N GLY A 501 4.71 17.69 3.59
CA GLY A 501 6.09 17.93 3.18
C GLY A 501 6.22 18.78 1.90
N ALA A 502 5.16 18.89 1.11
CA ALA A 502 5.12 19.74 -0.08
C ALA A 502 4.56 21.15 0.18
N VAL A 503 4.27 21.49 1.45
CA VAL A 503 3.76 22.79 1.85
C VAL A 503 4.90 23.71 2.25
N ILE A 504 4.92 24.91 1.66
CA ILE A 504 5.86 25.98 2.03
C ILE A 504 5.11 27.12 2.71
N SER A 505 5.78 27.85 3.60
CA SER A 505 5.18 29.00 4.29
C SER A 505 5.88 30.30 3.98
N GLY A 506 5.12 31.40 3.94
CA GLY A 506 5.65 32.75 3.75
C GLY A 506 4.75 33.81 4.38
N PRO A 507 5.21 35.07 4.51
CA PRO A 507 4.38 36.14 5.05
C PRO A 507 3.16 36.41 4.17
N VAL A 508 2.10 36.93 4.80
CA VAL A 508 0.93 37.46 4.08
C VAL A 508 1.25 38.89 3.65
N TYR A 509 1.34 39.11 2.34
CA TYR A 509 1.64 40.42 1.78
C TYR A 509 0.40 41.30 1.60
N VAL A 510 0.55 42.58 1.92
CA VAL A 510 -0.43 43.66 1.71
C VAL A 510 0.25 44.77 0.93
N GLY A 511 -0.46 45.39 -0.01
CA GLY A 511 0.05 46.51 -0.79
C GLY A 511 0.09 47.76 0.06
N ASN A 512 -0.97 48.58 -0.04
CA ASN A 512 -1.21 49.70 0.86
C ASN A 512 -2.27 49.28 1.88
N PHE A 513 -1.88 49.11 3.14
CA PHE A 513 -2.76 48.58 4.18
C PHE A 513 -4.07 49.36 4.33
N GLU A 514 -4.04 50.70 4.32
CA GLU A 514 -5.25 51.51 4.50
C GLU A 514 -6.20 51.40 3.30
N GLU A 515 -5.65 51.44 2.08
CA GLU A 515 -6.43 51.31 0.84
C GLU A 515 -6.98 49.88 0.66
N ASP A 516 -6.18 48.87 0.99
CA ASP A 516 -6.57 47.47 0.88
C ASP A 516 -7.67 47.12 1.89
N ILE A 517 -7.58 47.61 3.14
CA ILE A 517 -8.64 47.42 4.16
C ILE A 517 -9.94 48.13 3.76
N ALA A 518 -9.86 49.32 3.15
CA ALA A 518 -11.03 50.03 2.64
C ALA A 518 -11.75 49.20 1.55
N GLN A 519 -11.01 48.64 0.59
CA GLN A 519 -11.58 47.76 -0.43
C GLN A 519 -12.18 46.47 0.15
N VAL A 520 -11.56 45.88 1.17
CA VAL A 520 -12.15 44.71 1.87
C VAL A 520 -13.44 45.08 2.59
N ARG A 521 -13.53 46.28 3.18
CA ARG A 521 -14.76 46.76 3.81
C ARG A 521 -15.90 46.85 2.79
N GLU A 522 -15.64 47.41 1.61
CA GLU A 522 -16.62 47.44 0.52
C GLU A 522 -17.10 46.03 0.11
N LEU A 523 -16.19 45.05 0.07
CA LEU A 523 -16.56 43.65 -0.18
C LEU A 523 -17.51 43.11 0.90
N PHE A 524 -17.20 43.30 2.17
CA PHE A 524 -18.03 42.78 3.27
C PHE A 524 -19.41 43.43 3.38
N GLU A 525 -19.54 44.68 2.95
CA GLU A 525 -20.79 45.45 3.03
C GLU A 525 -21.66 45.33 1.76
N LYS A 526 -21.12 44.77 0.67
CA LYS A 526 -21.86 44.54 -0.58
C LYS A 526 -23.02 43.55 -0.41
N ASP A 527 -24.14 43.82 -1.07
CA ASP A 527 -25.24 42.86 -1.22
C ASP A 527 -24.93 41.84 -2.34
N TYR A 528 -25.01 40.56 -1.98
CA TYR A 528 -24.77 39.41 -2.86
C TYR A 528 -26.05 38.69 -3.30
N SER A 529 -27.22 39.16 -2.87
CA SER A 529 -28.52 38.51 -3.14
C SER A 529 -28.87 38.46 -4.64
N THR A 530 -28.36 39.41 -5.43
CA THR A 530 -28.69 39.55 -6.86
C THR A 530 -27.71 38.86 -7.80
N ARG A 531 -26.78 38.04 -7.28
CA ARG A 531 -25.66 37.48 -8.06
C ARG A 531 -26.06 36.44 -9.11
N PHE A 532 -27.10 35.65 -8.84
CA PHE A 532 -27.46 34.51 -9.68
C PHE A 532 -28.08 34.92 -11.01
N ARG A 533 -27.76 34.18 -12.07
CA ARG A 533 -28.31 34.38 -13.42
C ARG A 533 -29.81 34.01 -13.47
N ASN A 534 -30.17 32.86 -12.92
CA ASN A 534 -31.53 32.35 -12.88
C ASN A 534 -32.19 32.72 -11.55
N LYS A 535 -33.05 33.75 -11.56
CA LYS A 535 -33.77 34.21 -10.37
C LYS A 535 -34.87 33.20 -10.02
N GLY A 536 -34.88 32.68 -8.78
CA GLY A 536 -35.94 31.79 -8.26
C GLY A 536 -35.61 30.29 -8.23
N THR A 537 -34.47 29.86 -8.77
CA THR A 537 -34.00 28.45 -8.67
C THR A 537 -33.13 28.18 -7.43
N HIS A 538 -32.85 29.22 -6.65
CA HIS A 538 -32.02 29.15 -5.45
C HIS A 538 -32.76 29.84 -4.29
N ASP A 539 -32.66 29.26 -3.10
CA ASP A 539 -33.16 29.89 -1.88
C ASP A 539 -32.52 31.27 -1.67
N PRO A 540 -33.25 32.26 -1.10
CA PRO A 540 -32.70 33.58 -0.80
C PRO A 540 -31.50 33.47 0.15
N ASP A 541 -30.28 33.67 -0.36
CA ASP A 541 -29.06 33.66 0.44
C ASP A 541 -28.80 35.05 1.04
N THR A 542 -29.42 35.32 2.20
CA THR A 542 -29.36 36.59 2.93
C THR A 542 -28.18 36.69 3.90
N ARG A 543 -27.36 35.64 4.03
CA ARG A 543 -26.21 35.63 4.94
C ARG A 543 -25.20 36.69 4.50
N SER A 544 -24.65 37.46 5.45
CA SER A 544 -23.51 38.35 5.17
C SER A 544 -22.20 37.56 5.03
N LEU A 545 -21.16 38.16 4.45
CA LEU A 545 -19.84 37.52 4.33
C LEU A 545 -19.26 37.11 5.68
N LEU A 546 -19.33 37.99 6.67
CA LEU A 546 -18.79 37.76 8.02
C LEU A 546 -19.69 36.89 8.92
N SER A 547 -20.92 36.56 8.50
CA SER A 547 -21.83 35.70 9.28
C SER A 547 -21.21 34.36 9.67
N LYS A 548 -21.41 33.92 10.93
CA LYS A 548 -20.98 32.60 11.41
C LYS A 548 -21.64 31.44 10.67
N GLU A 549 -22.80 31.67 10.06
CA GLU A 549 -23.54 30.70 9.24
C GLU A 549 -22.98 30.54 7.83
N ARG A 550 -21.98 31.36 7.44
CA ARG A 550 -21.27 31.26 6.18
C ARG A 550 -19.83 30.81 6.43
N SER A 551 -19.51 29.59 5.99
CA SER A 551 -18.16 29.01 6.10
C SER A 551 -17.15 29.72 5.19
N LEU A 552 -15.86 29.60 5.50
CA LEU A 552 -14.80 30.17 4.66
C LEU A 552 -14.84 29.63 3.23
N GLY A 553 -15.02 28.32 3.05
CA GLY A 553 -15.15 27.73 1.71
C GLY A 553 -16.38 28.26 0.94
N SER A 554 -17.48 28.56 1.63
CA SER A 554 -18.66 29.20 1.02
C SER A 554 -18.39 30.65 0.62
N VAL A 555 -17.61 31.38 1.43
CA VAL A 555 -17.13 32.73 1.07
C VAL A 555 -16.23 32.68 -0.16
N ILE A 556 -15.28 31.74 -0.23
CA ILE A 556 -14.41 31.54 -1.39
C ILE A 556 -15.25 31.24 -2.63
N LYS A 557 -16.21 30.30 -2.56
CA LYS A 557 -17.14 30.01 -3.66
C LYS A 557 -17.95 31.25 -4.09
N LEU A 558 -18.40 32.07 -3.13
CA LEU A 558 -19.18 33.28 -3.41
C LEU A 558 -18.34 34.36 -4.13
N LEU A 559 -17.04 34.43 -3.82
CA LEU A 559 -16.07 35.36 -4.40
C LEU A 559 -15.21 34.72 -5.50
N THR A 560 -15.61 33.58 -6.05
CA THR A 560 -14.99 32.95 -7.22
C THR A 560 -15.94 33.08 -8.41
N PRO A 561 -15.51 33.54 -9.60
CA PRO A 561 -16.39 33.65 -10.75
C PRO A 561 -17.01 32.30 -11.13
N SER A 562 -18.29 32.29 -11.48
CA SER A 562 -18.99 31.10 -11.99
C SER A 562 -19.77 31.49 -13.24
N ALA A 563 -19.31 31.00 -14.40
CA ALA A 563 -19.97 31.26 -15.68
C ALA A 563 -21.42 30.73 -15.70
N ASN A 564 -21.66 29.62 -14.99
CA ASN A 564 -22.94 28.90 -15.00
C ASN A 564 -23.93 29.42 -13.95
N ASP A 565 -23.46 29.79 -12.76
CA ASP A 565 -24.36 30.15 -11.65
C ASP A 565 -24.61 31.68 -11.58
N TYR A 566 -23.60 32.48 -11.89
CA TYR A 566 -23.65 33.94 -11.68
C TYR A 566 -23.97 34.73 -12.96
N SER A 567 -24.51 35.93 -12.76
CA SER A 567 -24.81 36.87 -13.84
C SER A 567 -23.52 37.44 -14.43
N ASN A 568 -23.55 37.77 -15.74
CA ASN A 568 -22.41 38.39 -16.43
C ASN A 568 -21.99 39.73 -15.79
N ALA A 569 -22.91 40.46 -15.17
CA ALA A 569 -22.58 41.69 -14.45
C ALA A 569 -21.79 41.40 -13.16
N TYR A 570 -22.21 40.37 -12.41
CA TYR A 570 -21.53 39.97 -11.18
C TYR A 570 -20.14 39.40 -11.45
N ASN A 571 -19.99 38.50 -12.43
CA ASN A 571 -18.68 37.94 -12.79
C ASN A 571 -17.69 39.03 -13.22
N ARG A 572 -18.10 39.96 -14.10
CA ARG A 572 -17.25 41.10 -14.51
C ARG A 572 -16.84 41.97 -13.32
N TRP A 573 -17.72 42.18 -12.35
CA TRP A 573 -17.34 42.89 -11.12
C TRP A 573 -16.31 42.10 -10.31
N LEU A 574 -16.54 40.79 -10.12
CA LEU A 574 -15.67 39.89 -9.36
C LEU A 574 -14.26 39.79 -9.97
N GLU A 575 -14.17 39.73 -11.31
CA GLU A 575 -12.92 39.70 -12.07
C GLU A 575 -12.07 40.97 -11.89
N ASN A 576 -12.72 42.10 -11.61
CA ASN A 576 -12.03 43.37 -11.33
C ASN A 576 -11.59 43.51 -9.86
N VAL A 577 -11.99 42.61 -8.97
CA VAL A 577 -11.50 42.62 -7.58
C VAL A 577 -10.07 42.10 -7.55
N PRO A 578 -9.09 42.88 -7.05
CA PRO A 578 -7.70 42.43 -7.03
C PRO A 578 -7.52 41.18 -6.16
N GLN A 579 -6.65 40.27 -6.60
CA GLN A 579 -6.48 38.97 -5.94
C GLN A 579 -5.95 39.09 -4.51
N HIS A 580 -5.08 40.07 -4.22
CA HIS A 580 -4.58 40.29 -2.87
C HIS A 580 -5.68 40.78 -1.91
N ILE A 581 -6.69 41.51 -2.42
CA ILE A 581 -7.86 41.93 -1.65
C ILE A 581 -8.74 40.72 -1.28
N LEU A 582 -8.98 39.79 -2.22
CA LEU A 582 -9.71 38.55 -1.93
C LEU A 582 -8.98 37.70 -0.88
N ALA A 583 -7.67 37.52 -1.04
CA ALA A 583 -6.83 36.81 -0.09
C ALA A 583 -6.87 37.44 1.31
N LEU A 584 -6.90 38.78 1.39
CA LEU A 584 -7.04 39.52 2.64
C LEU A 584 -8.45 39.34 3.24
N ALA A 585 -9.50 39.40 2.43
CA ALA A 585 -10.88 39.17 2.87
C ALA A 585 -11.07 37.74 3.43
N PHE A 586 -10.48 36.72 2.81
CA PHE A 586 -10.49 35.34 3.31
C PHE A 586 -9.74 35.20 4.64
N MET A 587 -8.59 35.88 4.76
CA MET A 587 -7.82 35.94 6.00
C MET A 587 -8.65 36.57 7.13
N ILE A 588 -9.23 37.74 6.89
CA ILE A 588 -10.06 38.43 7.88
C ILE A 588 -11.28 37.59 8.25
N LYS A 589 -11.97 37.00 7.25
CA LYS A 589 -13.10 36.08 7.49
C LYS A 589 -12.71 34.94 8.43
N ARG A 590 -11.50 34.39 8.29
CA ARG A 590 -11.02 33.30 9.14
C ARG A 590 -10.87 33.70 10.60
N PHE A 591 -10.31 34.88 10.85
CA PHE A 591 -10.04 35.36 12.21
C PHE A 591 -11.24 36.07 12.84
N TYR A 592 -12.21 36.53 12.02
CA TYR A 592 -13.36 37.28 12.48
C TYR A 592 -14.10 36.64 13.65
N ARG A 593 -14.27 37.42 14.72
CA ARG A 593 -15.12 37.07 15.86
C ARG A 593 -16.35 37.97 15.86
N THR A 594 -17.53 37.42 16.14
CA THR A 594 -18.79 38.18 16.18
C THR A 594 -18.74 39.38 17.13
N ALA A 595 -17.96 39.28 18.21
CA ALA A 595 -17.77 40.36 19.17
C ALA A 595 -17.12 41.61 18.57
N TRP A 596 -16.36 41.50 17.47
CA TRP A 596 -15.72 42.63 16.81
C TRP A 596 -16.72 43.50 16.04
N GLY A 597 -17.89 42.97 15.69
CA GLY A 597 -18.91 43.71 14.95
C GLY A 597 -18.36 44.33 13.67
N ARG A 598 -18.42 45.67 13.56
CA ARG A 598 -17.92 46.45 12.41
C ARG A 598 -16.47 46.94 12.55
N ASP A 599 -15.87 46.76 13.72
CA ASP A 599 -14.52 47.23 14.09
C ASP A 599 -13.44 46.14 13.89
N TRP A 600 -13.69 45.17 13.01
CA TRP A 600 -12.79 44.04 12.76
C TRP A 600 -11.40 44.47 12.24
N ASP A 601 -11.32 45.62 11.58
CA ASP A 601 -10.10 46.16 10.98
C ASP A 601 -9.07 46.59 12.02
N LYS A 602 -9.50 46.96 13.24
CA LYS A 602 -8.60 47.35 14.35
C LYS A 602 -7.71 46.20 14.83
N HIS A 603 -8.06 44.96 14.50
CA HIS A 603 -7.30 43.76 14.86
C HIS A 603 -6.20 43.42 13.84
N PHE A 604 -6.13 44.15 12.73
CA PHE A 604 -5.12 43.95 11.70
C PHE A 604 -4.22 45.18 11.59
N SER A 605 -2.95 44.96 11.26
CA SER A 605 -1.98 46.04 11.10
C SER A 605 -0.78 45.63 10.25
N VAL A 606 0.08 46.60 9.95
CA VAL A 606 1.43 46.40 9.42
C VAL A 606 2.41 47.22 10.26
N ASP A 607 3.67 46.80 10.35
CA ASP A 607 4.69 47.61 11.02
C ASP A 607 5.02 48.88 10.23
N LYS A 608 5.67 49.84 10.87
CA LYS A 608 6.37 50.91 10.16
C LYS A 608 7.84 50.53 9.98
N VAL A 609 8.24 50.23 8.76
CA VAL A 609 9.63 49.94 8.40
C VAL A 609 10.25 51.21 7.84
N ASN A 610 11.28 51.74 8.52
CA ASN A 610 11.95 53.01 8.17
C ASN A 610 10.98 54.19 8.00
N GLY A 611 9.91 54.24 8.79
CA GLY A 611 8.90 55.32 8.75
C GLY A 611 7.78 55.12 7.73
N HIS A 612 7.85 54.09 6.88
CA HIS A 612 6.81 53.75 5.90
C HIS A 612 6.01 52.52 6.34
N PRO A 613 4.72 52.39 6.01
CA PRO A 613 3.97 51.16 6.23
C PRO A 613 4.68 49.98 5.57
N GLY A 614 4.87 48.91 6.33
CA GLY A 614 5.39 47.63 5.84
C GLY A 614 4.33 46.87 5.06
N HIS A 615 4.73 45.73 4.52
CA HIS A 615 3.89 44.91 3.64
C HIS A 615 3.46 43.58 4.27
N GLU A 616 3.80 43.33 5.53
CA GLU A 616 3.52 42.04 6.19
C GLU A 616 2.34 42.19 7.14
N LEU A 617 1.24 41.51 6.84
CA LEU A 617 0.01 41.57 7.64
C LEU A 617 0.23 40.98 9.03
N ARG A 618 -0.24 41.70 10.04
CA ARG A 618 -0.27 41.27 11.43
C ARG A 618 -1.71 41.17 11.92
N HIS A 619 -1.94 40.26 12.85
CA HIS A 619 -3.17 40.11 13.63
C HIS A 619 -2.82 40.27 15.12
N ASP A 620 -3.41 41.28 15.78
CA ASP A 620 -3.11 41.66 17.17
C ASP A 620 -1.59 41.71 17.47
N GLY A 621 -0.83 42.30 16.53
CA GLY A 621 0.63 42.47 16.62
C GLY A 621 1.46 41.26 16.18
N ARG A 622 0.85 40.09 15.92
CA ARG A 622 1.55 38.88 15.45
C ARG A 622 1.57 38.82 13.92
N LYS A 623 2.75 38.59 13.34
CA LYS A 623 2.93 38.35 11.90
C LYS A 623 2.17 37.10 11.44
N LEU A 624 1.36 37.25 10.40
CA LEU A 624 0.62 36.15 9.79
C LEU A 624 1.44 35.46 8.70
N MET A 625 1.36 34.12 8.69
CA MET A 625 2.00 33.26 7.71
C MET A 625 0.93 32.59 6.86
N ALA A 626 1.10 32.67 5.53
CA ALA A 626 0.35 31.90 4.55
C ALA A 626 1.11 30.62 4.22
N SER A 627 0.36 29.57 3.89
CA SER A 627 0.90 28.31 3.38
C SER A 627 0.57 28.15 1.90
N TYR A 628 1.48 27.56 1.13
CA TYR A 628 1.34 27.32 -0.29
C TYR A 628 1.67 25.86 -0.59
N LEU A 629 0.94 25.27 -1.52
CA LEU A 629 1.18 23.91 -2.00
C LEU A 629 1.61 23.95 -3.46
N ARG A 630 2.64 23.17 -3.80
CA ARG A 630 3.01 22.91 -5.20
C ARG A 630 1.95 22.04 -5.87
N VAL A 631 1.48 22.47 -7.04
CA VAL A 631 0.63 21.64 -7.91
C VAL A 631 1.14 21.76 -9.35
N GLY A 632 2.10 20.89 -9.69
CA GLY A 632 2.75 20.82 -10.99
C GLY A 632 3.77 21.94 -11.25
N PHE A 633 4.23 21.99 -12.49
CA PHE A 633 5.33 22.84 -12.93
C PHE A 633 4.92 23.77 -14.08
N GLY A 634 5.60 24.91 -14.19
CA GLY A 634 5.59 25.78 -15.36
C GLY A 634 6.35 25.15 -16.53
N THR A 635 6.20 25.72 -17.73
CA THR A 635 6.90 25.25 -18.94
C THR A 635 8.42 25.41 -18.86
N ASP A 636 8.90 26.31 -18.00
CA ASP A 636 10.31 26.55 -17.68
C ASP A 636 10.83 25.69 -16.51
N GLY A 637 9.99 24.80 -15.97
CA GLY A 637 10.32 23.96 -14.80
C GLY A 637 10.12 24.64 -13.45
N SER A 638 9.65 25.89 -13.40
CA SER A 638 9.32 26.57 -12.15
C SER A 638 8.16 25.89 -11.40
N TRP A 639 8.13 25.99 -10.07
CA TRP A 639 7.03 25.44 -9.28
C TRP A 639 5.76 26.29 -9.43
N ARG A 640 4.61 25.64 -9.64
CA ARG A 640 3.30 26.30 -9.56
C ARG A 640 2.77 26.21 -8.14
N LEU A 641 2.86 27.32 -7.42
CA LEU A 641 2.50 27.41 -6.00
C LEU A 641 1.13 28.04 -5.83
N PHE A 642 0.28 27.39 -5.04
CA PHE A 642 -1.08 27.85 -4.77
C PHE A 642 -1.32 28.03 -3.29
N LYS A 643 -1.85 29.21 -2.93
CA LYS A 643 -2.15 29.55 -1.54
C LYS A 643 -3.25 28.63 -0.99
N LEU A 644 -2.93 27.96 0.11
CA LEU A 644 -3.84 27.17 0.90
C LEU A 644 -4.70 28.09 1.77
N ARG A 645 -5.89 27.59 2.14
CA ARG A 645 -6.71 28.23 3.15
C ARG A 645 -6.00 28.29 4.49
N GLN A 646 -6.21 29.39 5.21
CA GLN A 646 -5.59 29.58 6.52
C GLN A 646 -6.03 28.54 7.57
N ASP A 647 -7.20 27.92 7.38
CA ASP A 647 -7.70 26.83 8.23
C ASP A 647 -7.41 25.43 7.71
N TYR A 648 -6.75 25.28 6.55
CA TYR A 648 -6.39 23.97 6.02
C TYR A 648 -5.18 23.39 6.76
N ILE A 649 -5.28 22.11 7.10
CA ILE A 649 -4.17 21.26 7.51
C ILE A 649 -4.31 19.97 6.72
N ALA A 650 -3.19 19.40 6.24
CA ALA A 650 -3.17 18.10 5.54
C ALA A 650 -3.92 17.04 6.35
N ALA A 651 -4.59 16.08 5.73
CA ALA A 651 -5.31 15.04 6.45
C ALA A 651 -4.36 14.23 7.35
N ASP A 652 -4.90 13.71 8.44
CA ASP A 652 -4.23 12.67 9.22
C ASP A 652 -4.49 11.34 8.51
N LYS A 653 -3.46 10.67 8.01
CA LYS A 653 -3.58 9.48 7.18
C LYS A 653 -2.99 8.28 7.90
N LEU A 654 -3.81 7.25 8.10
CA LEU A 654 -3.34 5.93 8.50
C LEU A 654 -3.16 5.08 7.24
N GLN A 655 -1.95 4.57 7.01
CA GLN A 655 -1.70 3.66 5.90
C GLN A 655 -2.38 2.32 6.17
N MET A 656 -3.26 1.90 5.26
CA MET A 656 -3.99 0.64 5.37
C MET A 656 -3.37 -0.44 4.46
N GLU A 657 -2.74 0.00 3.36
CA GLU A 657 -2.21 -0.85 2.30
C GLU A 657 -1.00 -0.17 1.63
N ASP A 658 -0.14 -0.94 0.97
CA ASP A 658 0.98 -0.39 0.19
C ASP A 658 1.31 -1.20 -1.07
N ASP A 659 1.58 -2.51 -0.95
CA ASP A 659 2.05 -3.33 -2.08
C ASP A 659 1.49 -4.74 -2.16
N ILE A 660 1.33 -5.45 -1.04
CA ILE A 660 0.70 -6.78 -0.98
C ILE A 660 -0.51 -6.70 -0.05
N THR A 661 -1.70 -6.66 -0.65
CA THR A 661 -2.97 -6.58 0.08
C THR A 661 -3.74 -7.88 -0.05
N ALA A 662 -4.20 -8.43 1.08
CA ALA A 662 -5.25 -9.44 1.11
C ALA A 662 -6.61 -8.74 1.35
N SER A 663 -7.65 -9.14 0.62
CA SER A 663 -8.98 -8.54 0.81
C SER A 663 -10.11 -9.56 0.71
N THR A 664 -11.27 -9.21 1.27
CA THR A 664 -12.50 -10.00 1.19
C THR A 664 -13.71 -9.08 1.07
N VAL A 665 -14.78 -9.58 0.44
CA VAL A 665 -16.06 -8.87 0.33
C VAL A 665 -17.14 -9.64 1.07
N ILE A 666 -17.85 -8.91 1.95
CA ILE A 666 -18.97 -9.42 2.72
C ILE A 666 -20.21 -8.53 2.54
N PRO A 667 -21.43 -9.09 2.61
CA PRO A 667 -22.66 -8.30 2.69
C PRO A 667 -22.67 -7.41 3.93
N VAL A 668 -23.24 -6.20 3.83
CA VAL A 668 -23.37 -5.31 5.01
C VAL A 668 -24.19 -5.93 6.14
N SER A 669 -25.11 -6.84 5.82
CA SER A 669 -25.94 -7.54 6.82
C SER A 669 -25.15 -8.45 7.77
N TYR A 670 -23.86 -8.69 7.51
CA TYR A 670 -23.02 -9.48 8.40
C TYR A 670 -22.46 -8.69 9.57
N VAL A 671 -22.44 -7.36 9.46
CA VAL A 671 -21.81 -6.47 10.44
C VAL A 671 -22.77 -5.34 10.82
N SER A 672 -22.49 -4.69 11.94
CA SER A 672 -23.20 -3.48 12.39
C SER A 672 -22.21 -2.35 12.61
N GLY A 673 -22.69 -1.12 12.85
CA GLY A 673 -21.82 -0.01 13.23
C GLY A 673 -20.94 0.54 12.10
N LEU A 674 -21.36 0.34 10.84
CA LEU A 674 -20.77 1.01 9.69
C LEU A 674 -21.18 2.48 9.65
N ASN A 675 -20.43 3.29 8.89
CA ASN A 675 -20.79 4.68 8.64
C ASN A 675 -22.09 4.73 7.80
N PRO A 676 -23.20 5.29 8.32
CA PRO A 676 -24.49 5.30 7.63
C PRO A 676 -24.54 6.21 6.41
N ASP A 677 -23.55 7.09 6.21
CA ASP A 677 -23.47 7.95 5.03
C ASP A 677 -23.13 7.17 3.74
N PHE A 678 -22.63 5.94 3.88
CA PHE A 678 -22.31 5.04 2.76
C PHE A 678 -23.41 3.98 2.59
N ASP A 679 -23.86 3.82 1.34
CA ASP A 679 -24.99 2.96 0.94
C ASP A 679 -24.55 1.69 0.18
N HIS A 680 -23.29 1.27 0.36
CA HIS A 680 -22.74 0.08 -0.31
C HIS A 680 -23.47 -1.21 0.11
N PRO A 681 -23.95 -2.06 -0.83
CA PRO A 681 -24.65 -3.30 -0.47
C PRO A 681 -23.74 -4.38 0.13
N SER A 682 -22.49 -4.39 -0.29
CA SER A 682 -21.40 -5.20 0.26
C SER A 682 -20.21 -4.29 0.55
N ILE A 683 -19.33 -4.70 1.45
CA ILE A 683 -18.13 -3.96 1.80
C ILE A 683 -16.87 -4.79 1.57
N LYS A 684 -15.80 -4.12 1.16
CA LYS A 684 -14.46 -4.71 1.06
C LYS A 684 -13.65 -4.38 2.30
N ILE A 685 -13.11 -5.41 2.92
CA ILE A 685 -12.17 -5.32 4.05
C ILE A 685 -10.80 -5.75 3.55
N THR A 686 -9.76 -4.99 3.91
CA THR A 686 -8.39 -5.22 3.47
C THR A 686 -7.46 -5.45 4.66
N ASN A 687 -6.33 -6.11 4.40
CA ASN A 687 -5.21 -6.22 5.31
C ASN A 687 -3.91 -6.20 4.53
N ASN A 688 -2.97 -5.37 4.96
CA ASN A 688 -1.61 -5.38 4.42
C ASN A 688 -0.88 -6.64 4.94
N CYS A 689 -0.43 -7.50 4.01
CA CYS A 689 0.25 -8.74 4.32
C CYS A 689 1.68 -8.53 4.86
N GLU A 690 2.19 -7.30 4.78
CA GLU A 690 3.56 -6.94 5.13
C GLU A 690 3.62 -6.22 6.48
N THR A 691 4.62 -6.54 7.30
CA THR A 691 4.98 -5.80 8.53
C THR A 691 6.06 -4.75 8.28
N ARG A 692 6.83 -4.89 7.19
CA ARG A 692 7.84 -3.94 6.73
C ARG A 692 7.76 -3.74 5.22
N LEU A 693 7.95 -2.51 4.76
CA LEU A 693 7.75 -2.08 3.38
C LEU A 693 9.09 -1.87 2.68
N PHE A 694 9.28 -2.50 1.52
CA PHE A 694 10.52 -2.42 0.74
C PHE A 694 10.59 -1.15 -0.12
N GLN A 695 10.80 -0.01 0.54
CA GLN A 695 10.75 1.31 -0.07
C GLN A 695 11.91 1.56 -1.05
N ARG A 696 11.64 2.39 -2.06
CA ARG A 696 12.65 2.96 -2.96
C ARG A 696 12.61 4.49 -2.84
N PRO A 697 13.47 5.08 -1.99
CA PRO A 697 13.43 6.51 -1.72
C PRO A 697 14.19 7.30 -2.80
N ASP A 698 13.53 7.54 -3.94
CA ASP A 698 14.15 8.22 -5.09
C ASP A 698 14.62 9.65 -4.76
N GLU A 699 13.92 10.36 -3.87
CA GLU A 699 14.22 11.76 -3.50
C GLU A 699 15.24 11.90 -2.37
N ALA A 700 15.54 10.83 -1.62
CA ALA A 700 16.41 10.90 -0.44
C ALA A 700 17.89 11.15 -0.79
N ILE A 701 18.25 11.05 -2.08
CA ILE A 701 19.57 11.49 -2.55
C ILE A 701 19.78 12.99 -2.33
N ASN A 702 18.70 13.78 -2.32
CA ASN A 702 18.70 15.20 -2.03
C ASN A 702 18.58 15.40 -0.51
N ARG A 703 19.64 15.93 0.11
CA ARG A 703 19.75 16.09 1.56
C ARG A 703 18.57 16.91 2.13
N GLY A 704 17.90 16.38 3.15
CA GLY A 704 16.78 17.03 3.82
C GLY A 704 15.47 17.06 3.03
N ALA A 705 15.41 16.54 1.81
CA ALA A 705 14.20 16.53 0.99
C ALA A 705 13.20 15.45 1.43
N ASP A 706 13.67 14.27 1.81
CA ASP A 706 12.84 13.16 2.29
C ASP A 706 13.09 12.89 3.79
N LEU A 707 12.41 13.68 4.62
CA LEU A 707 12.52 13.62 6.08
C LEU A 707 12.14 12.26 6.66
N GLN A 708 11.21 11.53 6.02
CA GLN A 708 10.79 10.21 6.49
C GLN A 708 11.91 9.20 6.26
N THR A 709 12.45 9.14 5.03
CA THR A 709 13.55 8.23 4.72
C THR A 709 14.78 8.50 5.60
N GLU A 710 15.14 9.77 5.80
CA GLU A 710 16.28 10.11 6.65
C GLU A 710 16.05 9.74 8.12
N SER A 711 14.83 9.84 8.62
CA SER A 711 14.45 9.35 9.95
C SER A 711 14.56 7.83 10.03
N ASP A 712 14.00 7.10 9.05
CA ASP A 712 13.98 5.63 9.04
C ASP A 712 15.38 5.02 8.89
N LEU A 713 16.24 5.61 8.06
CA LEU A 713 17.63 5.18 7.91
C LEU A 713 18.47 5.47 9.17
N SER A 714 17.97 6.29 10.08
CA SER A 714 18.61 6.65 11.34
C SER A 714 18.04 5.93 12.57
N SER A 715 16.92 5.18 12.44
CA SER A 715 16.18 4.60 13.58
C SER A 715 16.72 3.27 14.11
N GLY A 716 17.78 2.71 13.49
CA GLY A 716 18.41 1.45 13.89
C GLY A 716 17.64 0.18 13.49
N ASN A 717 18.31 -0.97 13.53
CA ASN A 717 17.76 -2.29 13.18
C ASN A 717 17.14 -2.40 11.76
N SER A 718 17.65 -1.60 10.83
CA SER A 718 17.19 -1.51 9.45
C SER A 718 17.84 -2.57 8.56
N PHE A 719 17.04 -3.19 7.68
CA PHE A 719 17.56 -3.96 6.55
C PHE A 719 17.71 -3.01 5.36
N ILE A 720 18.92 -2.87 4.84
CA ILE A 720 19.28 -1.89 3.81
C ILE A 720 19.93 -2.60 2.61
N SER A 721 19.68 -2.09 1.39
CA SER A 721 20.29 -2.60 0.18
C SER A 721 20.58 -1.50 -0.84
N ASN A 722 21.66 -1.67 -1.61
CA ASN A 722 22.11 -0.75 -2.67
C ASN A 722 22.51 0.64 -2.19
N PHE A 723 23.06 0.75 -0.97
CA PHE A 723 23.75 1.95 -0.50
C PHE A 723 25.27 1.71 -0.47
N GLN A 724 26.03 2.80 -0.51
CA GLN A 724 27.48 2.74 -0.36
C GLN A 724 27.82 2.47 1.11
N PRO A 725 28.60 1.42 1.45
CA PRO A 725 29.13 1.26 2.79
C PRO A 725 30.18 2.34 3.04
N MET A 726 30.04 3.05 4.16
CA MET A 726 30.94 4.14 4.54
C MET A 726 31.49 3.90 5.94
N GLN A 727 32.64 4.51 6.22
CA GLN A 727 33.41 4.34 7.45
C GLN A 727 33.58 5.68 8.19
N ARG A 728 34.30 5.64 9.31
CA ARG A 728 34.49 6.78 10.20
C ARG A 728 35.01 8.02 9.49
N ASP A 729 35.97 7.86 8.59
CA ASP A 729 36.60 8.98 7.88
C ASP A 729 35.63 9.65 6.90
N ASP A 730 34.78 8.88 6.22
CA ASP A 730 33.72 9.42 5.36
C ASP A 730 32.75 10.30 6.16
N ALA A 731 32.42 9.87 7.39
CA ALA A 731 31.55 10.66 8.28
C ALA A 731 32.22 11.96 8.73
N GLN A 732 33.54 11.95 8.97
CA GLN A 732 34.30 13.15 9.30
C GLN A 732 34.34 14.13 8.11
N GLU A 733 34.61 13.64 6.90
CA GLU A 733 34.60 14.44 5.68
C GLU A 733 33.22 15.08 5.45
N MET A 734 32.13 14.33 5.66
CA MET A 734 30.77 14.87 5.58
C MET A 734 30.49 15.98 6.60
N ILE A 735 31.06 15.91 7.81
CA ILE A 735 30.89 16.95 8.84
C ILE A 735 31.74 18.19 8.50
N GLU A 736 32.92 18.00 7.91
CA GLU A 736 33.79 19.09 7.45
C GLU A 736 33.17 19.89 6.30
N ASP A 737 32.33 19.26 5.47
CA ASP A 737 31.46 19.93 4.50
C ASP A 737 30.23 20.56 5.18
N VAL A 738 30.49 21.54 6.04
CA VAL A 738 29.49 22.17 6.93
C VAL A 738 28.23 22.65 6.20
N VAL A 739 28.38 23.16 4.97
CA VAL A 739 27.26 23.71 4.20
C VAL A 739 26.27 22.60 3.86
N HIS A 740 26.74 21.51 3.25
CA HIS A 740 25.89 20.40 2.86
C HIS A 740 25.48 19.53 4.05
N PHE A 741 26.30 19.47 5.10
CA PHE A 741 25.97 18.77 6.33
C PHE A 741 24.71 19.34 6.98
N GLU A 742 24.57 20.67 6.99
CA GLU A 742 23.39 21.34 7.56
C GLU A 742 22.10 21.11 6.74
N GLU A 743 22.19 20.68 5.48
CA GLU A 743 21.02 20.33 4.66
C GLU A 743 20.35 19.02 5.12
N PHE A 744 21.09 18.10 5.74
CA PHE A 744 20.51 16.87 6.30
C PHE A 744 19.55 17.17 7.45
N SER A 745 18.53 16.31 7.59
CA SER A 745 17.61 16.34 8.72
C SER A 745 18.33 16.07 10.06
N PRO A 746 17.77 16.53 11.20
CA PRO A 746 18.36 16.27 12.51
C PRO A 746 18.66 14.79 12.81
N PRO A 747 17.79 13.80 12.47
CA PRO A 747 18.11 12.38 12.63
C PRO A 747 19.37 11.95 11.87
N MET A 748 19.47 12.27 10.58
CA MET A 748 20.60 11.87 9.73
C MET A 748 21.91 12.53 10.19
N ARG A 749 21.87 13.81 10.58
CA ARG A 749 23.02 14.49 11.20
C ARG A 749 23.44 13.83 12.51
N GLY A 750 22.50 13.33 13.30
CA GLY A 750 22.76 12.56 14.51
C GLY A 750 23.51 11.26 14.20
N LEU A 751 23.04 10.49 13.21
CA LEU A 751 23.70 9.27 12.75
C LEU A 751 25.12 9.53 12.25
N ILE A 752 25.33 10.54 11.40
CA ILE A 752 26.66 10.89 10.85
C ILE A 752 27.62 11.31 11.98
N ARG A 753 27.15 12.10 12.95
CA ARG A 753 27.98 12.47 14.13
C ARG A 753 28.39 11.26 14.95
N ASN A 754 27.48 10.30 15.13
CA ASN A 754 27.80 9.04 15.81
C ASN A 754 28.82 8.22 15.02
N ALA A 755 28.68 8.18 13.69
CA ALA A 755 29.62 7.49 12.81
C ALA A 755 31.03 8.10 12.82
N ALA A 756 31.18 9.42 12.98
CA ALA A 756 32.49 10.06 13.10
C ALA A 756 33.30 9.62 14.34
N GLY A 757 32.61 9.12 15.36
CA GLY A 757 33.18 8.58 16.60
C GLY A 757 33.18 7.05 16.71
N MET A 758 32.78 6.32 15.67
CA MET A 758 32.69 4.86 15.71
C MET A 758 34.06 4.17 15.55
N ASP A 759 34.13 2.89 15.92
CA ASP A 759 35.30 2.04 15.64
C ASP A 759 35.54 1.87 14.12
N GLU A 760 36.81 1.82 13.69
CA GLU A 760 37.18 1.76 12.26
C GLU A 760 36.67 0.50 11.55
N SER A 761 36.35 -0.56 12.28
CA SER A 761 35.78 -1.80 11.72
C SER A 761 34.28 -1.73 11.43
N LEU A 762 33.59 -0.66 11.85
CA LEU A 762 32.15 -0.48 11.68
C LEU A 762 31.83 0.30 10.41
N TYR A 763 30.58 0.17 9.96
CA TYR A 763 30.06 0.85 8.78
C TYR A 763 28.80 1.64 9.09
N PHE A 764 28.47 2.59 8.23
CA PHE A 764 27.18 3.26 8.19
C PHE A 764 26.80 3.56 6.73
N VAL A 765 25.57 3.98 6.51
CA VAL A 765 25.10 4.54 5.23
C VAL A 765 24.46 5.92 5.44
N SER A 766 24.34 6.69 4.36
CA SER A 766 23.68 7.99 4.30
C SER A 766 22.65 7.98 3.19
N SER A 767 21.55 8.72 3.37
CA SER A 767 20.50 8.91 2.36
C SER A 767 21.05 9.41 1.02
N ALA A 768 22.10 10.24 1.05
CA ALA A 768 22.68 10.88 -0.13
C ALA A 768 23.66 9.99 -0.94
N HIS A 769 23.99 8.79 -0.47
CA HIS A 769 25.09 7.98 -1.05
C HIS A 769 24.64 6.57 -1.48
N PRO A 770 23.96 6.45 -2.64
CA PRO A 770 23.66 5.15 -3.25
C PRO A 770 24.93 4.35 -3.56
N ARG A 771 24.78 3.02 -3.64
CA ARG A 771 25.84 2.13 -4.12
C ARG A 771 26.28 2.53 -5.51
N LEU A 772 27.59 2.53 -5.76
CA LEU A 772 28.13 2.69 -7.10
C LEU A 772 28.05 1.36 -7.89
N VAL A 773 27.38 1.38 -9.03
CA VAL A 773 27.28 0.27 -9.98
C VAL A 773 27.86 0.75 -11.31
N ASN A 774 28.97 0.13 -11.74
CA ASN A 774 29.73 0.56 -12.92
C ASN A 774 30.10 2.06 -12.87
N GLY A 775 30.52 2.55 -11.69
CA GLY A 775 30.94 3.93 -11.48
C GLY A 775 29.80 4.96 -11.40
N LYS A 776 28.53 4.54 -11.38
CA LYS A 776 27.37 5.43 -11.25
C LYS A 776 26.51 5.07 -10.04
N PRO A 777 25.92 6.04 -9.33
CA PRO A 777 24.96 5.76 -8.27
C PRO A 777 23.80 4.88 -8.77
N SER A 778 23.45 3.85 -8.01
CA SER A 778 22.29 3.01 -8.31
C SER A 778 21.01 3.84 -8.23
N LEU A 779 20.10 3.61 -9.19
CA LEU A 779 18.75 4.19 -9.20
C LEU A 779 17.73 3.31 -8.43
N ASN A 780 18.21 2.35 -7.65
CA ASN A 780 17.37 1.39 -6.93
C ASN A 780 17.89 1.14 -5.51
N VAL A 781 18.15 2.23 -4.78
CA VAL A 781 18.34 2.21 -3.32
C VAL A 781 17.12 1.61 -2.63
N ARG A 782 17.33 0.81 -1.58
CA ARG A 782 16.24 0.13 -0.88
C ARG A 782 16.47 0.04 0.61
N TYR A 783 15.39 0.08 1.36
CA TYR A 783 15.37 -0.28 2.78
C TYR A 783 14.01 -0.89 3.16
N LEU A 784 13.97 -1.65 4.24
CA LEU A 784 12.72 -2.10 4.86
C LEU A 784 12.27 -1.07 5.91
N GLN A 785 11.25 -0.30 5.55
CA GLN A 785 10.56 0.64 6.44
C GLN A 785 9.62 -0.14 7.37
N ASP A 786 9.66 0.11 8.68
CA ASP A 786 8.61 -0.39 9.58
C ASP A 786 7.25 0.18 9.16
N ARG A 787 6.20 -0.67 9.12
CA ARG A 787 4.89 -0.19 8.70
C ARG A 787 4.44 0.96 9.61
N PRO A 788 4.03 2.14 9.07
CA PRO A 788 3.81 3.34 9.88
C PRO A 788 2.80 3.18 11.03
N ASP A 789 1.75 2.37 10.86
CA ASP A 789 0.76 2.07 11.89
C ASP A 789 1.32 1.21 13.04
N MET A 790 2.39 0.44 12.79
CA MET A 790 3.13 -0.31 13.82
C MET A 790 4.20 0.57 14.48
N ALA A 791 4.83 1.47 13.72
CA ALA A 791 5.81 2.42 14.23
C ALA A 791 5.17 3.48 15.15
N ASP A 792 3.95 3.93 14.83
CA ASP A 792 3.12 4.82 15.65
C ASP A 792 1.74 4.17 15.98
N PRO A 793 1.70 3.21 16.92
CA PRO A 793 0.46 2.50 17.28
C PRO A 793 -0.57 3.42 17.95
N ARG A 794 -0.14 4.57 18.47
CA ARG A 794 -1.02 5.57 19.08
C ARG A 794 -1.94 6.21 18.03
N SER A 795 -1.44 6.45 16.82
CA SER A 795 -2.26 6.99 15.72
C SER A 795 -3.38 6.01 15.31
N THR A 796 -3.09 4.71 15.25
CA THR A 796 -4.10 3.66 15.02
C THR A 796 -5.15 3.63 16.13
N TYR A 797 -4.71 3.73 17.38
CA TYR A 797 -5.62 3.79 18.53
C TYR A 797 -6.54 5.02 18.47
N LEU A 798 -5.98 6.21 18.18
CA LEU A 798 -6.75 7.44 18.01
C LEU A 798 -7.81 7.33 16.90
N ALA A 799 -7.47 6.68 15.78
CA ALA A 799 -8.42 6.45 14.69
C ALA A 799 -9.58 5.56 15.14
N GLU A 800 -9.31 4.46 15.86
CA GLU A 800 -10.33 3.54 16.38
C GLU A 800 -11.27 4.22 17.37
N ILE A 801 -10.75 4.83 18.43
CA ILE A 801 -11.57 5.46 19.48
C ILE A 801 -12.39 6.63 18.92
N SER A 802 -11.82 7.42 18.01
CA SER A 802 -12.53 8.56 17.43
C SER A 802 -13.68 8.09 16.55
N THR A 803 -13.46 7.04 15.76
CA THR A 803 -14.48 6.44 14.90
C THR A 803 -15.58 5.78 15.72
N ARG A 804 -15.20 5.05 16.78
CA ARG A 804 -16.14 4.44 17.74
C ARG A 804 -17.09 5.47 18.33
N LEU A 805 -16.56 6.58 18.83
CA LEU A 805 -17.35 7.66 19.42
C LEU A 805 -18.23 8.34 18.38
N LYS A 806 -17.68 8.61 17.19
CA LYS A 806 -18.38 9.24 16.09
C LYS A 806 -19.57 8.41 15.58
N ARG A 807 -19.42 7.09 15.51
CA ARG A 807 -20.49 6.16 15.11
C ARG A 807 -21.42 5.75 16.26
N GLY A 808 -21.08 6.12 17.50
CA GLY A 808 -21.83 5.75 18.67
C GLY A 808 -21.92 4.23 18.86
N LEU A 809 -20.78 3.53 18.80
CA LEU A 809 -20.74 2.08 18.99
C LEU A 809 -20.72 1.71 20.47
N GLU A 810 -21.33 0.58 20.82
CA GLU A 810 -21.28 -0.01 22.16
C GLU A 810 -19.88 -0.59 22.46
N PRO A 811 -19.52 -0.81 23.75
CA PRO A 811 -18.16 -1.23 24.14
C PRO A 811 -17.65 -2.52 23.46
N ASP A 812 -18.54 -3.47 23.21
CA ASP A 812 -18.27 -4.79 22.63
C ASP A 812 -18.35 -4.80 21.09
N GLN A 813 -18.87 -3.74 20.46
CA GLN A 813 -18.96 -3.67 19.02
C GLN A 813 -17.59 -3.35 18.38
N PRO A 814 -17.18 -4.08 17.33
CA PRO A 814 -15.93 -3.79 16.62
C PRO A 814 -16.05 -2.53 15.74
N VAL A 815 -14.93 -1.84 15.53
CA VAL A 815 -14.84 -0.76 14.53
C VAL A 815 -14.35 -1.35 13.22
N HIS A 816 -15.19 -1.33 12.19
CA HIS A 816 -14.79 -1.74 10.85
C HIS A 816 -14.43 -0.53 9.97
N PHE A 817 -13.31 -0.65 9.25
CA PHE A 817 -12.85 0.33 8.25
C PHE A 817 -12.95 -0.26 6.84
N PRO A 818 -14.14 -0.28 6.22
CA PRO A 818 -14.29 -0.74 4.85
C PRO A 818 -13.72 0.27 3.86
N VAL A 819 -13.34 -0.22 2.67
CA VAL A 819 -13.00 0.66 1.54
C VAL A 819 -14.20 1.54 1.20
N ASN A 820 -13.98 2.86 1.15
CA ASN A 820 -15.02 3.86 0.86
C ASN A 820 -14.93 4.41 -0.57
N ALA A 821 -13.71 4.55 -1.11
CA ALA A 821 -13.48 5.12 -2.43
C ALA A 821 -12.34 4.39 -3.15
N VAL A 822 -12.51 4.10 -4.44
CA VAL A 822 -11.50 3.47 -5.28
C VAL A 822 -10.89 4.52 -6.21
N LEU A 823 -9.66 4.94 -5.90
CA LEU A 823 -8.91 6.00 -6.56
C LEU A 823 -7.63 5.44 -7.19
N THR A 824 -7.76 4.77 -8.33
CA THR A 824 -6.64 4.18 -9.08
C THR A 824 -5.69 5.26 -9.60
N GLY A 825 -4.51 4.86 -10.07
CA GLY A 825 -3.51 5.77 -10.62
C GLY A 825 -3.03 5.36 -12.00
N ARG A 826 -2.84 6.36 -12.86
CA ARG A 826 -2.25 6.20 -14.18
C ARG A 826 -0.94 6.96 -14.28
N ARG A 827 0.06 6.31 -14.89
CA ARG A 827 1.30 6.99 -15.26
C ARG A 827 1.19 7.48 -16.70
N ASN A 828 1.01 8.78 -16.83
CA ASN A 828 0.94 9.45 -18.11
C ASN A 828 2.33 9.93 -18.54
N ASN A 829 2.60 9.90 -19.84
CA ASN A 829 3.82 10.45 -20.43
C ASN A 829 3.49 11.24 -21.70
N PRO A 830 4.23 12.34 -21.96
CA PRO A 830 4.19 13.02 -23.24
C PRO A 830 4.82 12.13 -24.35
N PRO A 831 4.63 12.48 -25.63
CA PRO A 831 5.39 11.88 -26.72
C PRO A 831 6.90 12.15 -26.57
N ALA A 832 7.73 11.18 -26.94
CA ALA A 832 9.19 11.29 -27.00
C ALA A 832 9.74 10.37 -28.09
N PRO A 833 11.01 10.49 -28.52
CA PRO A 833 11.59 9.59 -29.54
C PRO A 833 11.43 8.11 -29.14
N GLY A 834 10.67 7.36 -29.93
CA GLY A 834 10.36 5.94 -29.69
C GLY A 834 9.29 5.67 -28.62
N VAL A 835 8.63 6.70 -28.08
CA VAL A 835 7.59 6.59 -27.04
C VAL A 835 6.37 7.40 -27.47
N ARG A 836 5.24 6.72 -27.70
CA ARG A 836 3.95 7.35 -27.99
C ARG A 836 3.30 7.93 -26.73
N SER A 837 2.42 8.92 -26.92
CA SER A 837 1.74 9.60 -25.81
C SER A 837 0.81 8.64 -25.05
N LEU A 838 0.69 8.88 -23.74
CA LEU A 838 -0.39 8.35 -22.90
C LEU A 838 -1.04 9.46 -22.06
N ALA A 839 -0.67 10.73 -22.28
CA ALA A 839 -1.10 11.86 -21.46
C ALA A 839 -2.46 12.46 -21.87
N VAL A 840 -3.44 11.59 -22.15
CA VAL A 840 -4.80 11.97 -22.59
C VAL A 840 -5.79 12.16 -21.45
N PHE A 841 -5.39 11.79 -20.22
CA PHE A 841 -6.21 11.97 -19.03
C PHE A 841 -5.99 13.35 -18.42
N ASN A 842 -7.08 13.96 -17.94
CA ASN A 842 -7.04 15.14 -17.08
C ASN A 842 -6.75 14.72 -15.60
N PRO A 843 -6.76 15.62 -14.60
CA PRO A 843 -6.40 15.28 -13.22
C PRO A 843 -7.11 14.05 -12.63
N ILE A 844 -8.40 13.86 -12.92
CA ILE A 844 -9.16 12.70 -12.46
C ILE A 844 -10.30 12.37 -13.43
N HIS A 845 -10.34 11.10 -13.85
CA HIS A 845 -11.42 10.54 -14.65
C HIS A 845 -12.27 9.59 -13.83
N TYR A 846 -13.54 9.46 -14.19
CA TYR A 846 -14.44 8.40 -13.77
C TYR A 846 -14.70 7.48 -14.96
N GLN A 847 -14.56 6.18 -14.76
CA GLN A 847 -14.87 5.18 -15.78
C GLN A 847 -15.96 4.26 -15.26
N GLU A 848 -16.97 4.02 -16.09
CA GLU A 848 -17.92 2.94 -15.85
C GLU A 848 -17.20 1.59 -15.92
N LEU A 849 -17.79 0.53 -15.34
CA LEU A 849 -17.09 -0.73 -15.16
C LEU A 849 -16.51 -1.33 -16.46
N PRO A 850 -17.18 -1.28 -17.63
CA PRO A 850 -16.59 -1.79 -18.88
C PRO A 850 -15.27 -1.09 -19.24
N GLU A 851 -15.26 0.25 -19.29
CA GLU A 851 -14.06 1.03 -19.61
C GLU A 851 -12.97 0.87 -18.54
N LEU A 852 -13.37 0.85 -17.26
CA LEU A 852 -12.43 0.61 -16.16
C LEU A 852 -11.77 -0.77 -16.28
N PHE A 853 -12.53 -1.80 -16.66
CA PHE A 853 -11.98 -3.14 -16.84
C PHE A 853 -11.12 -3.27 -18.10
N MET A 854 -11.37 -2.51 -19.17
CA MET A 854 -10.41 -2.40 -20.28
C MET A 854 -9.05 -1.90 -19.78
N ASP A 855 -9.06 -0.91 -18.90
CA ASP A 855 -7.85 -0.37 -18.27
C ASP A 855 -7.20 -1.35 -17.30
N PHE A 856 -7.96 -2.06 -16.48
CA PHE A 856 -7.45 -3.07 -15.56
C PHE A 856 -6.85 -4.28 -16.26
N ILE A 857 -7.49 -4.78 -17.33
CA ILE A 857 -6.98 -5.87 -18.17
C ILE A 857 -5.59 -5.52 -18.73
N CYS A 858 -5.41 -4.26 -19.14
CA CYS A 858 -4.20 -3.85 -19.85
C CYS A 858 -3.11 -3.28 -18.95
N SER A 859 -3.47 -2.49 -17.92
CA SER A 859 -2.55 -1.80 -17.01
C SER A 859 -1.37 -1.14 -17.77
N LEU A 860 -1.69 -0.15 -18.59
CA LEU A 860 -0.76 0.42 -19.57
C LEU A 860 0.27 1.38 -18.95
N THR A 861 1.48 1.37 -19.51
CA THR A 861 2.58 2.26 -19.10
C THR A 861 3.47 2.63 -20.30
N GLY A 862 3.98 3.87 -20.30
CA GLY A 862 4.96 4.33 -21.31
C GLY A 862 6.40 3.88 -21.02
N LYS A 863 6.68 3.24 -19.88
CA LYS A 863 7.98 2.60 -19.62
C LYS A 863 8.04 1.28 -20.40
N SER A 864 9.12 1.05 -21.14
CA SER A 864 9.34 -0.15 -21.95
C SER A 864 8.28 -0.37 -23.04
N PRO A 865 8.20 0.55 -24.04
CA PRO A 865 7.25 0.42 -25.14
C PRO A 865 7.41 -0.92 -25.86
N SER A 866 6.29 -1.52 -26.22
CA SER A 866 6.27 -2.67 -27.14
C SER A 866 6.74 -2.22 -28.54
N THR A 867 7.10 -3.17 -29.41
CA THR A 867 7.46 -2.86 -30.80
C THR A 867 6.36 -2.11 -31.56
N THR A 868 5.11 -2.14 -31.06
CA THR A 868 3.93 -1.56 -31.71
C THR A 868 3.21 -0.46 -30.91
N GLY A 869 3.65 -0.10 -29.69
CA GLY A 869 2.96 0.91 -28.86
C GLY A 869 3.23 0.80 -27.35
N ALA A 870 2.28 1.24 -26.52
CA ALA A 870 2.41 1.24 -25.05
C ALA A 870 2.77 -0.15 -24.47
N GLY A 871 3.54 -0.14 -23.37
CA GLY A 871 3.81 -1.32 -22.55
C GLY A 871 2.61 -1.68 -21.66
N SER A 872 2.57 -2.93 -21.20
CA SER A 872 1.53 -3.45 -20.29
C SER A 872 2.18 -4.12 -19.09
N GLU A 873 1.67 -3.87 -17.88
CA GLU A 873 2.04 -4.60 -16.66
C GLU A 873 1.17 -5.86 -16.43
N GLY A 874 0.33 -6.21 -17.40
CA GLY A 874 -0.66 -7.29 -17.33
C GLY A 874 -1.86 -6.95 -16.43
N ALA A 875 -2.85 -7.83 -16.41
CA ALA A 875 -4.10 -7.64 -15.67
C ALA A 875 -3.84 -7.22 -14.21
N LEU A 876 -4.51 -6.15 -13.77
CA LEU A 876 -4.45 -5.61 -12.41
C LEU A 876 -3.04 -5.24 -11.94
N THR A 877 -2.08 -5.00 -12.85
CA THR A 877 -0.64 -4.85 -12.60
C THR A 877 0.02 -6.09 -11.97
N LYS A 878 -0.61 -7.24 -12.11
CA LYS A 878 -0.20 -8.52 -11.54
C LYS A 878 0.44 -9.45 -12.55
N GLY A 879 0.67 -9.03 -13.81
CA GLY A 879 1.33 -9.87 -14.83
C GLY A 879 2.61 -10.55 -14.33
N PRO A 880 3.55 -9.85 -13.68
CA PRO A 880 4.77 -10.45 -13.11
C PRO A 880 4.57 -11.30 -11.84
N PHE A 881 3.37 -11.31 -11.26
CA PHE A 881 3.06 -11.86 -9.93
C PHE A 881 1.86 -12.81 -9.91
N ASN A 882 1.24 -13.11 -11.05
CA ASN A 882 0.17 -14.09 -11.14
C ASN A 882 0.67 -15.32 -11.92
N SER A 883 0.65 -16.48 -11.24
CA SER A 883 1.03 -17.77 -11.80
C SER A 883 -0.13 -18.54 -12.45
N LEU A 884 -1.34 -17.98 -12.43
CA LEU A 884 -2.56 -18.52 -13.03
C LEU A 884 -2.98 -17.70 -14.26
N SER A 885 -4.00 -18.19 -14.96
CA SER A 885 -4.72 -17.40 -15.98
C SER A 885 -5.25 -16.11 -15.36
N ALA A 886 -5.06 -14.98 -16.04
CA ALA A 886 -5.47 -13.67 -15.53
C ALA A 886 -6.99 -13.55 -15.31
N THR A 887 -7.79 -14.38 -15.99
CA THR A 887 -9.25 -14.45 -15.86
C THR A 887 -9.71 -14.78 -14.44
N SER A 888 -8.97 -15.59 -13.67
CA SER A 888 -9.38 -15.95 -12.30
C SER A 888 -9.42 -14.74 -11.36
N ASP A 889 -8.41 -13.88 -11.50
CA ASP A 889 -8.32 -12.59 -10.80
C ASP A 889 -9.35 -11.60 -11.34
N LEU A 890 -9.46 -11.46 -12.66
CA LEU A 890 -10.35 -10.48 -13.29
C LEU A 890 -11.83 -10.76 -13.01
N ASN A 891 -12.25 -12.02 -13.10
CA ASN A 891 -13.62 -12.44 -12.76
C ASN A 891 -13.95 -12.07 -11.31
N THR A 892 -13.01 -12.35 -10.40
CA THR A 892 -13.19 -12.09 -8.96
C THR A 892 -13.21 -10.59 -8.67
N ALA A 893 -12.30 -9.81 -9.27
CA ALA A 893 -12.29 -8.35 -9.16
C ALA A 893 -13.59 -7.75 -9.70
N LEU A 894 -14.12 -8.21 -10.84
CA LEU A 894 -15.37 -7.69 -11.39
C LEU A 894 -16.55 -7.92 -10.43
N VAL A 895 -16.66 -9.13 -9.88
CA VAL A 895 -17.66 -9.45 -8.86
C VAL A 895 -17.52 -8.53 -7.64
N SER A 896 -16.29 -8.26 -7.19
CA SER A 896 -15.99 -7.34 -6.09
C SER A 896 -16.53 -5.94 -6.33
N PHE A 897 -16.25 -5.35 -7.50
CA PHE A 897 -16.73 -4.02 -7.88
C PHE A 897 -18.25 -3.96 -7.99
N ILE A 898 -18.88 -4.95 -8.63
CA ILE A 898 -20.34 -4.98 -8.83
C ILE A 898 -21.08 -5.15 -7.49
N LEU A 899 -20.62 -6.07 -6.61
CA LEU A 899 -21.29 -6.33 -5.33
C LEU A 899 -21.20 -5.15 -4.37
N CYS A 900 -20.03 -4.51 -4.30
CA CYS A 900 -19.82 -3.33 -3.47
C CYS A 900 -20.44 -2.06 -4.06
N GLY A 901 -20.74 -2.05 -5.36
CA GLY A 901 -21.15 -0.83 -6.07
C GLY A 901 -20.05 0.22 -6.03
N TYR A 902 -18.81 -0.19 -6.29
CA TYR A 902 -17.66 0.72 -6.30
C TYR A 902 -17.53 1.47 -7.62
N ASP A 903 -17.33 2.78 -7.49
CA ASP A 903 -17.06 3.69 -8.60
C ASP A 903 -15.54 3.79 -8.82
N GLY A 904 -15.08 3.51 -10.05
CA GLY A 904 -13.66 3.57 -10.40
C GLY A 904 -13.23 4.96 -10.86
N PHE A 905 -12.41 5.64 -10.07
CA PHE A 905 -11.77 6.88 -10.47
C PHE A 905 -10.28 6.67 -10.73
N SER A 906 -9.77 7.31 -11.79
CA SER A 906 -8.38 7.23 -12.24
C SER A 906 -7.70 8.58 -12.09
N THR A 907 -6.69 8.67 -11.22
CA THR A 907 -5.90 9.89 -10.99
C THR A 907 -4.66 9.95 -11.89
N ALA A 908 -4.34 11.12 -12.43
CA ALA A 908 -3.16 11.32 -13.26
C ALA A 908 -1.87 11.46 -12.42
N ALA A 909 -0.79 10.86 -12.91
CA ALA A 909 0.58 11.05 -12.43
C ALA A 909 1.55 11.22 -13.62
N GLY A 910 2.66 11.90 -13.40
CA GLY A 910 3.65 12.24 -14.42
C GLY A 910 3.26 13.50 -15.18
N HIS A 911 2.38 13.39 -16.16
CA HIS A 911 1.97 14.48 -17.06
C HIS A 911 0.46 14.55 -17.29
N ILE A 912 -0.03 15.73 -17.66
CA ILE A 912 -1.37 15.96 -18.24
C ILE A 912 -1.19 16.69 -19.57
N GLY A 913 -1.55 16.05 -20.68
CA GLY A 913 -1.11 16.50 -22.00
C GLY A 913 0.42 16.52 -22.12
N GLU A 914 0.90 17.16 -23.18
CA GLU A 914 2.33 17.21 -23.47
C GLU A 914 3.11 18.08 -22.48
N HIS A 915 2.58 19.27 -22.15
CA HIS A 915 3.35 20.35 -21.53
C HIS A 915 3.15 20.52 -20.03
N ARG A 916 2.18 19.84 -19.40
CA ARG A 916 1.92 19.99 -17.95
C ARG A 916 2.51 18.81 -17.17
N ARG A 917 3.75 18.96 -16.72
CA ARG A 917 4.36 18.05 -15.74
C ARG A 917 3.73 18.26 -14.37
N ILE A 918 3.35 17.16 -13.72
CA ILE A 918 2.67 17.14 -12.41
C ILE A 918 3.32 16.20 -11.39
N ASP A 919 4.23 15.33 -11.83
CA ASP A 919 4.81 14.25 -11.01
C ASP A 919 3.72 13.50 -10.20
N HIS A 920 3.75 13.58 -8.87
CA HIS A 920 2.78 12.93 -7.98
C HIS A 920 1.85 13.90 -7.25
N ASP A 921 1.87 15.19 -7.59
CA ASP A 921 1.13 16.24 -6.84
C ASP A 921 -0.37 15.95 -6.79
N ILE A 922 -0.95 15.48 -7.91
CA ILE A 922 -2.37 15.12 -7.98
C ILE A 922 -2.68 13.83 -7.22
N SER A 923 -1.76 12.86 -7.25
CA SER A 923 -1.92 11.60 -6.51
C SER A 923 -2.05 11.82 -5.01
N MET A 924 -1.32 12.81 -4.46
CA MET A 924 -1.42 13.18 -3.04
C MET A 924 -2.61 14.11 -2.74
N LEU A 925 -2.99 14.99 -3.68
CA LEU A 925 -4.03 16.00 -3.49
C LEU A 925 -5.45 15.42 -3.52
N ILE A 926 -5.73 14.44 -4.37
CA ILE A 926 -7.10 13.93 -4.54
C ILE A 926 -7.67 13.31 -3.24
N PRO A 927 -6.93 12.48 -2.47
CA PRO A 927 -7.40 12.00 -1.17
C PRO A 927 -7.76 13.13 -0.18
N GLU A 928 -7.07 14.28 -0.25
CA GLU A 928 -7.38 15.45 0.59
C GLU A 928 -8.72 16.09 0.21
N ILE A 929 -9.03 16.13 -1.08
CA ILE A 929 -10.34 16.60 -1.56
C ILE A 929 -11.42 15.59 -1.18
N TRP A 930 -11.18 14.30 -1.42
CA TRP A 930 -12.16 13.23 -1.24
C TRP A 930 -12.66 13.13 0.20
N CYS A 931 -11.74 13.10 1.18
CA CYS A 931 -12.14 12.99 2.59
C CYS A 931 -12.86 14.23 3.14
N ARG A 932 -12.78 15.37 2.43
CA ARG A 932 -13.47 16.63 2.77
C ARG A 932 -14.79 16.80 1.99
N MET A 933 -15.14 15.86 1.14
CA MET A 933 -16.40 15.87 0.40
C MET A 933 -17.46 15.02 1.11
N PRO A 934 -18.68 15.55 1.33
CA PRO A 934 -19.83 14.75 1.69
C PRO A 934 -20.01 13.56 0.73
N VAL A 935 -20.37 12.38 1.26
CA VAL A 935 -20.45 11.12 0.50
C VAL A 935 -21.35 11.24 -0.73
N LYS A 936 -22.50 11.92 -0.62
CA LYS A 936 -23.41 12.17 -1.76
C LYS A 936 -22.73 12.86 -2.97
N PHE A 937 -21.69 13.68 -2.73
CA PHE A 937 -20.97 14.38 -3.78
C PHE A 937 -19.85 13.54 -4.38
N GLN A 938 -19.52 12.39 -3.78
CA GLN A 938 -18.55 11.43 -4.31
C GLN A 938 -19.18 10.49 -5.35
N LYS A 939 -20.52 10.41 -5.42
CA LYS A 939 -21.24 9.52 -6.35
C LYS A 939 -21.22 10.06 -7.80
N PRO A 940 -20.77 9.29 -8.80
CA PRO A 940 -20.71 9.74 -10.19
C PRO A 940 -22.05 10.18 -10.78
N ALA A 941 -23.13 9.46 -10.50
CA ALA A 941 -24.47 9.85 -10.95
C ALA A 941 -24.86 11.27 -10.47
N TYR A 942 -24.48 11.63 -9.24
CA TYR A 942 -24.66 12.98 -8.73
C TYR A 942 -23.73 13.97 -9.44
N MET A 943 -22.45 13.62 -9.59
CA MET A 943 -21.47 14.47 -10.26
C MET A 943 -21.87 14.80 -11.71
N ILE A 944 -22.29 13.81 -12.48
CA ILE A 944 -22.78 13.98 -13.86
C ILE A 944 -24.00 14.91 -13.89
N LYS A 945 -24.99 14.67 -13.02
CA LYS A 945 -26.20 15.50 -12.93
C LYS A 945 -25.88 16.96 -12.59
N GLN A 946 -24.85 17.21 -11.77
CA GLN A 946 -24.41 18.55 -11.42
C GLN A 946 -23.43 19.15 -12.45
N GLY A 947 -23.02 18.42 -13.49
CA GLY A 947 -22.02 18.90 -14.47
C GLY A 947 -20.62 19.02 -13.89
N TYR A 948 -20.31 18.25 -12.84
CA TYR A 948 -18.97 18.10 -12.28
C TYR A 948 -18.10 17.10 -13.05
N LEU A 949 -18.76 16.18 -13.76
CA LEU A 949 -18.16 15.25 -14.70
C LEU A 949 -18.78 15.51 -16.08
N GLU A 950 -17.94 15.49 -17.12
CA GLU A 950 -18.39 15.50 -18.52
C GLU A 950 -17.94 14.21 -19.22
N LYS A 951 -18.81 13.64 -20.06
CA LYS A 951 -18.51 12.44 -20.83
C LYS A 951 -17.61 12.80 -22.01
N LEU A 952 -16.60 11.96 -22.29
CA LEU A 952 -15.89 12.02 -23.57
C LEU A 952 -16.67 11.20 -24.60
N GLU A 953 -16.85 11.77 -25.79
CA GLU A 953 -17.57 11.13 -26.89
C GLU A 953 -16.61 10.82 -28.03
N ASP A 954 -16.89 9.76 -28.77
CA ASP A 954 -16.14 9.43 -29.98
C ASP A 954 -16.30 10.55 -31.02
N PHE A 955 -15.25 10.80 -31.80
CA PHE A 955 -15.24 11.85 -32.82
C PHE A 955 -14.39 11.45 -34.04
N GLU A 956 -14.58 12.16 -35.14
CA GLU A 956 -13.82 11.96 -36.38
C GLU A 956 -12.58 12.86 -36.43
N TYR A 957 -11.42 12.27 -36.74
CA TYR A 957 -10.18 12.99 -37.01
C TYR A 957 -9.49 12.38 -38.23
N GLU A 958 -9.22 13.21 -39.25
CA GLU A 958 -8.59 12.78 -40.51
C GLU A 958 -9.29 11.57 -41.18
N GLY A 959 -10.63 11.49 -41.06
CA GLY A 959 -11.45 10.42 -41.65
C GLY A 959 -11.40 9.08 -40.91
N LYS A 960 -10.90 9.07 -39.67
CA LYS A 960 -10.94 7.92 -38.77
C LYS A 960 -11.68 8.27 -37.49
N THR A 961 -12.51 7.34 -37.03
CA THR A 961 -13.16 7.41 -35.72
C THR A 961 -12.13 7.24 -34.61
N VAL A 962 -12.11 8.17 -33.67
CA VAL A 962 -11.30 8.16 -32.46
C VAL A 962 -12.19 7.74 -31.29
N LEU A 963 -11.84 6.62 -30.64
CA LEU A 963 -12.64 6.01 -29.58
C LEU A 963 -12.43 6.68 -28.20
N ALA A 964 -12.64 8.00 -28.13
CA ALA A 964 -12.42 8.79 -26.92
C ALA A 964 -13.37 8.42 -25.77
N SER A 965 -14.54 7.83 -26.08
CA SER A 965 -15.50 7.31 -25.09
C SER A 965 -14.90 6.29 -24.12
N ARG A 966 -13.85 5.56 -24.54
CA ARG A 966 -13.11 4.62 -23.66
C ARG A 966 -12.43 5.29 -22.47
N LEU A 967 -12.24 6.61 -22.50
CA LEU A 967 -11.70 7.39 -21.38
C LEU A 967 -12.76 7.74 -20.33
N GLY A 968 -14.04 7.40 -20.58
CA GLY A 968 -15.15 7.62 -19.67
C GLY A 968 -15.51 9.10 -19.52
N TYR A 969 -15.54 9.56 -18.27
CA TYR A 969 -15.86 10.92 -17.89
C TYR A 969 -14.64 11.58 -17.25
N ARG A 970 -14.55 12.90 -17.35
CA ARG A 970 -13.48 13.68 -16.75
C ARG A 970 -14.01 14.80 -15.87
N MET A 971 -13.22 15.21 -14.88
CA MET A 971 -13.60 16.34 -14.03
C MET A 971 -13.74 17.64 -14.82
N THR A 972 -14.70 18.48 -14.44
CA THR A 972 -14.91 19.79 -15.09
C THR A 972 -14.41 20.94 -14.23
N GLU A 973 -14.33 22.12 -14.84
CA GLU A 973 -14.10 23.39 -14.16
C GLU A 973 -15.08 23.61 -12.99
N ARG A 974 -16.34 23.15 -13.13
CA ARG A 974 -17.36 23.26 -12.09
C ARG A 974 -17.00 22.46 -10.83
N PHE A 975 -16.40 21.28 -10.99
CA PHE A 975 -15.91 20.50 -9.84
C PHE A 975 -14.83 21.29 -9.10
N VAL A 976 -13.88 21.89 -9.83
CA VAL A 976 -12.82 22.73 -9.24
C VAL A 976 -13.44 23.87 -8.44
N HIS A 977 -14.34 24.63 -9.06
CA HIS A 977 -15.03 25.76 -8.44
C HIS A 977 -15.71 25.38 -7.10
N ASP A 978 -16.46 24.28 -7.08
CA ASP A 978 -17.30 23.91 -5.94
C ASP A 978 -16.55 23.14 -4.84
N HIS A 979 -15.45 22.47 -5.17
CA HIS A 979 -14.77 21.54 -4.26
C HIS A 979 -13.37 21.95 -3.86
N PHE A 980 -12.60 22.64 -4.72
CA PHE A 980 -11.21 22.99 -4.40
C PHE A 980 -11.11 24.16 -3.42
N GLY A 981 -12.17 24.97 -3.27
CA GLY A 981 -12.29 25.97 -2.21
C GLY A 981 -12.33 25.37 -0.78
N LYS A 982 -12.27 24.04 -0.65
CA LYS A 982 -12.06 23.34 0.62
C LYS A 982 -10.58 23.32 1.06
N ILE A 983 -9.65 23.53 0.13
CA ILE A 983 -8.21 23.50 0.34
C ILE A 983 -7.55 24.82 -0.03
N PHE A 984 -7.91 25.42 -1.17
CA PHE A 984 -7.24 26.59 -1.73
C PHE A 984 -8.07 27.87 -1.61
N ASP A 985 -7.38 29.00 -1.48
CA ASP A 985 -8.00 30.34 -1.53
C ASP A 985 -8.42 30.70 -2.96
N ARG A 986 -7.68 30.22 -3.97
CA ARG A 986 -7.93 30.48 -5.40
C ARG A 986 -8.10 29.15 -6.16
N PRO A 987 -9.24 28.45 -5.98
CA PRO A 987 -9.42 27.11 -6.54
C PRO A 987 -9.24 27.06 -8.05
N MET A 988 -9.74 28.06 -8.77
CA MET A 988 -9.73 28.11 -10.24
C MET A 988 -8.35 28.31 -10.86
N ALA A 989 -7.34 28.70 -10.08
CA ALA A 989 -5.97 28.84 -10.61
C ALA A 989 -5.19 27.52 -10.58
N VAL A 990 -5.64 26.55 -9.77
CA VAL A 990 -4.93 25.29 -9.53
C VAL A 990 -4.81 24.49 -10.83
N PHE A 991 -5.92 24.32 -11.54
CA PHE A 991 -5.95 23.68 -12.86
C PHE A 991 -6.38 24.70 -13.91
N ASP A 992 -5.50 24.92 -14.88
CA ASP A 992 -5.82 25.74 -16.05
C ASP A 992 -6.65 24.93 -17.06
N GLU A 993 -7.19 25.61 -18.07
CA GLU A 993 -7.98 24.96 -19.12
C GLU A 993 -7.22 23.82 -19.79
N ALA A 994 -5.92 24.00 -20.05
CA ALA A 994 -5.07 23.00 -20.67
C ALA A 994 -4.90 21.72 -19.83
N MET A 995 -4.97 21.81 -18.49
CA MET A 995 -4.99 20.63 -17.62
C MET A 995 -6.37 19.97 -17.62
N LEU A 996 -7.46 20.73 -17.61
CA LEU A 996 -8.82 20.18 -17.62
C LEU A 996 -9.19 19.56 -18.98
N LYS A 997 -8.64 20.11 -20.06
CA LYS A 997 -8.85 19.75 -21.45
C LYS A 997 -7.50 19.51 -22.17
N PRO A 998 -6.84 18.37 -21.93
CA PRO A 998 -5.50 18.08 -22.48
C PRO A 998 -5.41 18.20 -24.00
N GLU A 999 -6.50 17.99 -24.72
CA GLU A 999 -6.62 18.14 -26.17
C GLU A 999 -6.29 19.56 -26.66
N THR A 1000 -6.40 20.60 -25.81
CA THR A 1000 -6.04 21.97 -26.20
C THR A 1000 -4.53 22.20 -26.25
N GLN A 1001 -3.72 21.28 -25.71
CA GLN A 1001 -2.26 21.34 -25.80
C GLN A 1001 -1.76 20.84 -27.16
N GLY A 1002 -2.47 19.90 -27.77
CA GLY A 1002 -2.15 19.32 -29.08
C GLY A 1002 -3.13 18.22 -29.45
N LEU A 1003 -4.03 18.49 -30.41
CA LEU A 1003 -5.09 17.55 -30.79
C LEU A 1003 -4.52 16.27 -31.43
N ALA A 1004 -3.46 16.38 -32.23
CA ALA A 1004 -2.83 15.23 -32.89
C ALA A 1004 -2.23 14.24 -31.87
N ASP A 1005 -1.49 14.73 -30.87
CA ASP A 1005 -0.92 13.89 -29.81
C ASP A 1005 -1.99 13.32 -28.87
N PHE A 1006 -3.09 14.05 -28.66
CA PHE A 1006 -4.25 13.55 -27.94
C PHE A 1006 -4.92 12.38 -28.67
N VAL A 1007 -5.12 12.52 -29.98
CA VAL A 1007 -5.65 11.45 -30.85
C VAL A 1007 -4.70 10.26 -30.90
N ASP A 1008 -3.40 10.46 -31.09
CA ASP A 1008 -2.42 9.37 -31.06
C ASP A 1008 -2.41 8.65 -29.71
N GLY A 1009 -2.52 9.38 -28.60
CA GLY A 1009 -2.59 8.78 -27.26
C GLY A 1009 -3.81 7.89 -27.06
N ILE A 1010 -4.99 8.27 -27.56
CA ILE A 1010 -6.20 7.44 -27.53
C ILE A 1010 -6.02 6.19 -28.40
N ASN A 1011 -5.50 6.35 -29.62
CA ASN A 1011 -5.26 5.23 -30.52
C ASN A 1011 -4.23 4.26 -29.93
N ASN A 1012 -3.16 4.77 -29.33
CA ASN A 1012 -2.16 3.96 -28.63
C ASN A 1012 -2.76 3.13 -27.48
N ILE A 1013 -3.71 3.70 -26.72
CA ILE A 1013 -4.47 2.95 -25.71
C ILE A 1013 -5.31 1.85 -26.36
N CYS A 1014 -6.07 2.18 -27.42
CA CYS A 1014 -6.97 1.23 -28.08
C CYS A 1014 -6.22 0.07 -28.76
N GLU A 1015 -5.12 0.36 -29.44
CA GLU A 1015 -4.24 -0.62 -30.07
C GLU A 1015 -3.61 -1.55 -29.02
N ALA A 1016 -3.18 -0.99 -27.87
CA ALA A 1016 -2.66 -1.80 -26.78
C ALA A 1016 -3.75 -2.67 -26.14
N GLN A 1017 -4.98 -2.16 -26.00
CA GLN A 1017 -6.13 -2.92 -25.54
C GLN A 1017 -6.45 -4.09 -26.47
N GLN A 1018 -6.44 -3.86 -27.78
CA GLN A 1018 -6.65 -4.91 -28.78
C GLN A 1018 -5.58 -6.00 -28.68
N ARG A 1019 -4.30 -5.60 -28.59
CA ARG A 1019 -3.17 -6.53 -28.47
C ARG A 1019 -3.27 -7.40 -27.22
N VAL A 1020 -3.54 -6.78 -26.06
CA VAL A 1020 -3.65 -7.53 -24.79
C VAL A 1020 -4.88 -8.45 -24.81
N ALA A 1021 -6.01 -8.01 -25.37
CA ALA A 1021 -7.19 -8.86 -25.48
C ALA A 1021 -6.93 -10.12 -26.34
N GLN A 1022 -6.13 -9.99 -27.41
CA GLN A 1022 -5.77 -11.11 -28.28
C GLN A 1022 -4.99 -12.23 -27.56
N ASP A 1023 -4.26 -11.90 -26.48
CA ASP A 1023 -3.53 -12.88 -25.69
C ASP A 1023 -4.47 -13.93 -25.05
N TYR A 1024 -5.67 -13.50 -24.60
CA TYR A 1024 -6.68 -14.39 -24.01
C TYR A 1024 -7.30 -15.37 -25.00
N PHE A 1025 -7.33 -15.00 -26.29
CA PHE A 1025 -7.73 -15.93 -27.35
C PHE A 1025 -6.59 -16.89 -27.70
N THR A 1026 -5.35 -16.43 -27.59
CA THR A 1026 -4.15 -17.20 -27.95
C THR A 1026 -3.88 -18.32 -26.96
N ASP A 1027 -4.09 -18.09 -25.66
CA ASP A 1027 -3.94 -19.12 -24.62
C ASP A 1027 -5.26 -19.85 -24.27
N GLY A 1028 -6.38 -19.49 -24.92
CA GLY A 1028 -7.69 -20.09 -24.69
C GLY A 1028 -8.38 -19.65 -23.40
N SER A 1029 -7.77 -18.77 -22.60
CA SER A 1029 -8.37 -18.29 -21.34
C SER A 1029 -9.61 -17.43 -21.55
N ILE A 1030 -9.93 -17.02 -22.79
CA ILE A 1030 -11.22 -16.40 -23.14
C ILE A 1030 -12.43 -17.24 -22.72
N ASP A 1031 -12.30 -18.57 -22.70
CA ASP A 1031 -13.38 -19.46 -22.25
C ASP A 1031 -13.51 -19.52 -20.72
N ASP A 1032 -12.50 -19.07 -20.00
CA ASP A 1032 -12.52 -18.91 -18.55
C ASP A 1032 -13.07 -17.55 -18.11
N ALA A 1033 -13.22 -16.59 -19.03
CA ALA A 1033 -13.78 -15.28 -18.71
C ALA A 1033 -15.28 -15.39 -18.37
N CYS A 1034 -15.70 -14.76 -17.27
CA CYS A 1034 -17.12 -14.62 -16.97
C CYS A 1034 -17.84 -13.84 -18.09
N PRO A 1035 -19.17 -14.01 -18.27
CA PRO A 1035 -19.87 -13.45 -19.42
C PRO A 1035 -19.62 -11.96 -19.71
N PRO A 1036 -19.63 -11.04 -18.72
CA PRO A 1036 -19.34 -9.63 -18.97
C PRO A 1036 -17.91 -9.40 -19.50
N LEU A 1037 -16.92 -10.11 -18.96
CA LEU A 1037 -15.52 -9.97 -19.40
C LEU A 1037 -15.26 -10.66 -20.73
N LYS A 1038 -15.93 -11.78 -21.01
CA LYS A 1038 -15.86 -12.43 -22.33
C LYS A 1038 -16.35 -11.45 -23.40
N ALA A 1039 -17.52 -10.84 -23.19
CA ALA A 1039 -18.04 -9.82 -24.10
C ALA A 1039 -17.07 -8.64 -24.25
N LEU A 1040 -16.50 -8.15 -23.15
CA LEU A 1040 -15.55 -7.04 -23.16
C LEU A 1040 -14.26 -7.37 -23.93
N LEU A 1041 -13.68 -8.56 -23.74
CA LEU A 1041 -12.48 -9.02 -24.44
C LEU A 1041 -12.75 -9.16 -25.95
N HIS A 1042 -13.93 -9.65 -26.36
CA HIS A 1042 -14.34 -9.65 -27.76
C HIS A 1042 -14.44 -8.23 -28.34
N ILE A 1043 -15.03 -7.28 -27.60
CA ILE A 1043 -15.12 -5.88 -28.03
C ILE A 1043 -13.72 -5.25 -28.14
N MET A 1044 -12.82 -5.53 -27.20
CA MET A 1044 -11.44 -5.03 -27.25
C MET A 1044 -10.68 -5.58 -28.45
N ALA A 1045 -10.78 -6.88 -28.72
CA ALA A 1045 -10.03 -7.56 -29.80
C ALA A 1045 -10.62 -7.30 -31.19
N ASN A 1046 -11.95 -7.37 -31.32
CA ASN A 1046 -12.67 -7.45 -32.60
C ASN A 1046 -13.61 -6.25 -32.84
N GLY A 1047 -13.71 -5.31 -31.90
CA GLY A 1047 -14.61 -4.15 -31.97
C GLY A 1047 -16.06 -4.44 -31.56
N THR A 1048 -16.51 -5.70 -31.62
CA THR A 1048 -17.89 -6.10 -31.27
C THR A 1048 -17.94 -7.47 -30.59
N TYR A 1049 -19.02 -7.73 -29.86
CA TYR A 1049 -19.43 -9.04 -29.36
C TYR A 1049 -20.82 -9.36 -29.89
N GLU A 1050 -20.96 -10.40 -30.70
CA GLU A 1050 -22.25 -10.76 -31.35
C GLU A 1050 -22.90 -9.57 -32.12
N GLY A 1051 -22.08 -8.69 -32.70
CA GLY A 1051 -22.52 -7.48 -33.40
C GLY A 1051 -22.82 -6.29 -32.49
N MET A 1052 -22.76 -6.44 -31.17
CA MET A 1052 -22.96 -5.38 -30.18
C MET A 1052 -21.65 -4.66 -29.86
N GLY A 1053 -21.70 -3.33 -29.76
CA GLY A 1053 -20.60 -2.49 -29.29
C GLY A 1053 -20.66 -2.28 -27.76
N ILE A 1054 -19.70 -1.51 -27.23
CA ILE A 1054 -19.61 -1.26 -25.77
C ILE A 1054 -20.81 -0.50 -25.20
N ASP A 1055 -21.43 0.38 -25.99
CA ASP A 1055 -22.58 1.18 -25.59
C ASP A 1055 -23.92 0.44 -25.69
N ASP A 1056 -23.92 -0.81 -26.18
CA ASP A 1056 -25.15 -1.57 -26.28
C ASP A 1056 -25.75 -1.81 -24.87
N PRO A 1057 -27.04 -1.49 -24.63
CA PRO A 1057 -27.66 -1.67 -23.33
C PRO A 1057 -27.57 -3.11 -22.78
N ALA A 1058 -27.56 -4.12 -23.65
CA ALA A 1058 -27.39 -5.52 -23.23
C ALA A 1058 -26.00 -5.78 -22.66
N ILE A 1059 -24.95 -5.19 -23.23
CA ILE A 1059 -23.57 -5.26 -22.71
C ILE A 1059 -23.49 -4.53 -21.37
N ARG A 1060 -24.00 -3.29 -21.30
CA ARG A 1060 -23.97 -2.49 -20.06
C ARG A 1060 -24.71 -3.18 -18.90
N LYS A 1061 -25.83 -3.85 -19.19
CA LYS A 1061 -26.63 -4.57 -18.20
C LYS A 1061 -25.85 -5.67 -17.47
N MET A 1062 -24.94 -6.37 -18.17
CA MET A 1062 -24.12 -7.46 -17.59
C MET A 1062 -23.22 -7.00 -16.43
N PHE A 1063 -22.94 -5.70 -16.35
CA PHE A 1063 -22.10 -5.10 -15.30
C PHE A 1063 -22.92 -4.56 -14.12
N THR A 1064 -24.23 -4.82 -14.09
CA THR A 1064 -25.11 -4.38 -12.99
C THR A 1064 -25.22 -5.42 -11.89
N ARG A 1065 -25.47 -4.96 -10.67
CA ARG A 1065 -25.62 -5.83 -9.51
C ARG A 1065 -26.81 -6.77 -9.62
N ASP A 1066 -27.94 -6.27 -10.11
CA ASP A 1066 -29.15 -7.09 -10.24
C ASP A 1066 -28.96 -8.24 -11.23
N ASP A 1067 -28.29 -7.97 -12.37
CA ASP A 1067 -27.98 -9.00 -13.37
C ASP A 1067 -26.99 -10.04 -12.81
N LEU A 1068 -25.92 -9.59 -12.12
CA LEU A 1068 -24.98 -10.47 -11.44
C LEU A 1068 -25.68 -11.43 -10.47
N LEU A 1069 -26.49 -10.91 -9.56
CA LEU A 1069 -27.14 -11.73 -8.52
C LEU A 1069 -28.12 -12.76 -9.09
N GLN A 1070 -28.76 -12.47 -10.23
CA GLN A 1070 -29.70 -13.38 -10.88
C GLN A 1070 -28.99 -14.39 -11.80
N SER A 1071 -27.76 -14.09 -12.24
CA SER A 1071 -27.02 -14.88 -13.21
C SER A 1071 -26.65 -16.27 -12.71
N ASP A 1072 -26.62 -17.23 -13.64
CA ASP A 1072 -26.27 -18.61 -13.31
C ASP A 1072 -24.77 -18.78 -13.05
N TRP A 1073 -23.91 -17.99 -13.72
CA TRP A 1073 -22.47 -18.03 -13.49
C TRP A 1073 -22.08 -17.53 -12.09
N TYR A 1074 -22.81 -16.56 -11.52
CA TYR A 1074 -22.58 -16.16 -10.13
C TYR A 1074 -23.02 -17.25 -9.14
N LYS A 1075 -24.18 -17.88 -9.37
CA LYS A 1075 -24.63 -19.04 -8.57
C LYS A 1075 -23.62 -20.18 -8.62
N GLU A 1076 -23.08 -20.47 -9.80
CA GLU A 1076 -22.01 -21.46 -9.99
C GLU A 1076 -20.80 -21.14 -9.09
N ARG A 1077 -20.35 -19.88 -9.03
CA ARG A 1077 -19.25 -19.47 -8.13
C ARG A 1077 -19.56 -19.74 -6.65
N LEU A 1078 -20.79 -19.53 -6.21
CA LEU A 1078 -21.19 -19.80 -4.82
C LEU A 1078 -21.16 -21.32 -4.53
N VAL A 1079 -21.60 -22.13 -5.50
CA VAL A 1079 -21.56 -23.60 -5.41
C VAL A 1079 -20.11 -24.10 -5.40
N ILE A 1080 -19.23 -23.56 -6.26
CA ILE A 1080 -17.79 -23.90 -6.26
C ILE A 1080 -17.18 -23.55 -4.90
N LYS A 1081 -17.51 -22.39 -4.33
CA LYS A 1081 -17.01 -22.00 -3.02
C LYS A 1081 -17.44 -22.99 -1.94
N GLN A 1082 -18.72 -23.35 -1.91
CA GLN A 1082 -19.23 -24.35 -0.98
C GLN A 1082 -18.51 -25.70 -1.15
N ALA A 1083 -18.30 -26.16 -2.38
CA ALA A 1083 -17.61 -27.42 -2.66
C ALA A 1083 -16.15 -27.41 -2.17
N ARG A 1084 -15.42 -26.31 -2.39
CA ARG A 1084 -14.05 -26.13 -1.90
C ARG A 1084 -13.98 -26.10 -0.38
N ASP A 1085 -14.93 -25.44 0.28
CA ASP A 1085 -14.99 -25.44 1.74
C ASP A 1085 -15.30 -26.84 2.30
N LYS A 1086 -16.21 -27.59 1.68
CA LYS A 1086 -16.46 -29.00 2.05
C LYS A 1086 -15.18 -29.83 1.94
N GLN A 1087 -14.46 -29.71 0.83
CA GLN A 1087 -13.22 -30.45 0.59
C GLN A 1087 -12.13 -30.08 1.61
N LEU A 1088 -11.97 -28.79 1.93
CA LEU A 1088 -11.00 -28.34 2.92
C LEU A 1088 -11.30 -28.91 4.31
N TRP A 1089 -12.57 -28.86 4.75
CA TRP A 1089 -12.95 -29.42 6.06
C TRP A 1089 -12.82 -30.94 6.11
N LEU A 1090 -13.06 -31.63 4.99
CA LEU A 1090 -12.78 -33.07 4.89
C LEU A 1090 -11.27 -33.34 5.05
N GLN A 1091 -10.40 -32.58 4.38
CA GLN A 1091 -8.96 -32.70 4.50
C GLN A 1091 -8.48 -32.47 5.94
N HIS A 1092 -9.01 -31.45 6.62
CA HIS A 1092 -8.71 -31.21 8.04
C HIS A 1092 -9.08 -32.43 8.89
N ARG A 1093 -10.28 -32.97 8.71
CA ARG A 1093 -10.77 -34.11 9.47
C ARG A 1093 -9.97 -35.38 9.22
N GLU A 1094 -9.61 -35.66 7.97
CA GLU A 1094 -8.75 -36.79 7.59
C GLU A 1094 -7.34 -36.66 8.18
N TYR A 1095 -6.74 -35.48 8.10
CA TYR A 1095 -5.42 -35.23 8.66
C TYR A 1095 -5.38 -35.41 10.17
N LEU A 1096 -6.34 -34.81 10.89
CA LEU A 1096 -6.47 -34.97 12.34
C LEU A 1096 -6.69 -36.44 12.75
N SER A 1097 -7.50 -37.18 11.97
CA SER A 1097 -7.74 -38.61 12.22
C SER A 1097 -6.48 -39.45 12.01
N GLY A 1098 -5.69 -39.13 10.98
CA GLY A 1098 -4.39 -39.77 10.74
C GLY A 1098 -3.42 -39.54 11.89
N GLN A 1099 -3.29 -38.29 12.34
CA GLN A 1099 -2.46 -37.93 13.49
C GLN A 1099 -2.90 -38.62 14.78
N LEU A 1100 -4.21 -38.78 15.00
CA LEU A 1100 -4.74 -39.49 16.16
C LEU A 1100 -4.35 -40.98 16.19
N VAL A 1101 -4.23 -41.62 15.03
CA VAL A 1101 -3.82 -43.03 14.90
C VAL A 1101 -2.32 -43.22 15.14
N GLU A 1102 -1.52 -42.19 14.89
CA GLU A 1102 -0.07 -42.19 15.08
C GLU A 1102 0.37 -41.90 16.52
N LEU A 1103 -0.55 -41.48 17.42
CA LEU A 1103 -0.22 -41.20 18.82
C LEU A 1103 0.09 -42.47 19.61
N ASP A 1104 1.08 -42.37 20.50
CA ASP A 1104 1.38 -43.40 21.51
C ASP A 1104 0.39 -43.31 22.70
N GLU A 1105 0.27 -44.40 23.48
CA GLU A 1105 -0.69 -44.51 24.59
C GLU A 1105 -0.47 -43.48 25.73
N ASP A 1106 0.73 -42.89 25.84
CA ASP A 1106 1.10 -41.91 26.86
C ASP A 1106 0.81 -40.44 26.46
N GLU A 1107 0.33 -40.17 25.24
CA GLU A 1107 -0.03 -38.82 24.76
C GLU A 1107 -1.52 -38.45 24.99
N ALA A 1108 -2.07 -38.77 26.17
CA ALA A 1108 -3.50 -38.64 26.48
C ALA A 1108 -4.07 -37.22 26.27
N ASP A 1109 -3.33 -36.16 26.64
CA ASP A 1109 -3.76 -34.77 26.46
C ASP A 1109 -3.89 -34.39 24.98
N ARG A 1110 -2.94 -34.87 24.16
CA ARG A 1110 -2.93 -34.62 22.71
C ARG A 1110 -4.03 -35.42 22.01
N GLN A 1111 -4.29 -36.64 22.49
CA GLN A 1111 -5.40 -37.46 22.04
C GLN A 1111 -6.75 -36.77 22.27
N LEU A 1112 -6.94 -36.19 23.47
CA LEU A 1112 -8.14 -35.42 23.80
C LEU A 1112 -8.28 -34.19 22.88
N HIS A 1113 -7.21 -33.40 22.74
CA HIS A 1113 -7.20 -32.20 21.90
C HIS A 1113 -7.49 -32.49 20.43
N LEU A 1114 -6.88 -33.53 19.85
CA LEU A 1114 -7.18 -33.95 18.48
C LEU A 1114 -8.62 -34.43 18.33
N SER A 1115 -9.14 -35.17 19.31
CA SER A 1115 -10.53 -35.62 19.31
C SER A 1115 -11.53 -34.45 19.34
N GLU A 1116 -11.26 -33.42 20.16
CA GLU A 1116 -12.06 -32.19 20.19
C GLU A 1116 -12.04 -31.46 18.83
N ARG A 1117 -10.87 -31.35 18.20
CA ARG A 1117 -10.74 -30.75 16.87
C ARG A 1117 -11.42 -31.55 15.76
N ILE A 1118 -11.42 -32.88 15.85
CA ILE A 1118 -12.18 -33.74 14.91
C ILE A 1118 -13.68 -33.46 15.04
N ILE A 1119 -14.19 -33.36 16.28
CA ILE A 1119 -15.60 -33.01 16.52
C ILE A 1119 -15.93 -31.63 15.93
N GLU A 1120 -15.03 -30.65 16.08
CA GLU A 1120 -15.20 -29.33 15.47
C GLU A 1120 -15.22 -29.40 13.94
N ALA A 1121 -14.29 -30.14 13.33
CA ALA A 1121 -14.23 -30.35 11.89
C ALA A 1121 -15.51 -31.01 11.36
N ASP A 1122 -16.05 -32.03 12.07
CA ASP A 1122 -17.32 -32.68 11.71
C ASP A 1122 -18.50 -31.71 11.79
N ARG A 1123 -18.59 -30.85 12.82
CA ARG A 1123 -19.62 -29.79 12.91
C ARG A 1123 -19.51 -28.81 11.77
N MET A 1124 -18.30 -28.37 11.44
CA MET A 1124 -18.06 -27.42 10.36
C MET A 1124 -18.39 -28.04 9.00
N MET A 1125 -18.01 -29.29 8.77
CA MET A 1125 -18.37 -30.05 7.57
C MET A 1125 -19.89 -30.15 7.39
N ALA A 1126 -20.64 -30.43 8.46
CA ALA A 1126 -22.10 -30.43 8.42
C ALA A 1126 -22.67 -29.04 8.08
N LYS A 1127 -22.10 -27.97 8.68
CA LYS A 1127 -22.50 -26.58 8.41
C LYS A 1127 -22.26 -26.18 6.95
N VAL A 1128 -21.04 -26.36 6.43
CA VAL A 1128 -20.71 -25.98 5.05
C VAL A 1128 -21.42 -26.85 4.01
N SER A 1129 -21.84 -28.06 4.39
CA SER A 1129 -22.61 -28.95 3.53
C SER A 1129 -24.07 -28.54 3.33
N GLY A 1130 -24.64 -27.75 4.26
CA GLY A 1130 -26.06 -27.38 4.26
C GLY A 1130 -26.41 -26.21 3.32
N GLN A 1131 -27.69 -26.14 2.93
CA GLN A 1131 -28.22 -25.08 2.06
C GLN A 1131 -28.08 -23.68 2.69
N GLN A 1132 -28.26 -23.56 4.01
CA GLN A 1132 -28.12 -22.28 4.72
C GLN A 1132 -26.73 -21.64 4.55
N TYR A 1133 -25.69 -22.45 4.39
CA TYR A 1133 -24.35 -21.93 4.12
C TYR A 1133 -24.24 -21.37 2.71
N LEU A 1134 -24.82 -22.04 1.72
CA LEU A 1134 -24.88 -21.54 0.35
C LEU A 1134 -25.68 -20.24 0.25
N ASP A 1135 -26.83 -20.17 0.94
CA ASP A 1135 -27.65 -18.95 1.02
C ASP A 1135 -26.86 -17.82 1.69
N ARG A 1136 -26.08 -18.13 2.73
CA ARG A 1136 -25.20 -17.17 3.40
C ARG A 1136 -24.17 -16.61 2.42
N LEU A 1137 -23.57 -17.40 1.53
CA LEU A 1137 -22.55 -16.94 0.57
C LEU A 1137 -23.07 -15.89 -0.44
N HIS A 1138 -24.38 -15.72 -0.58
CA HIS A 1138 -24.96 -14.72 -1.48
C HIS A 1138 -24.52 -13.30 -1.09
N GLY A 1139 -23.98 -12.54 -2.06
CA GLY A 1139 -23.38 -11.23 -1.85
C GLY A 1139 -21.90 -11.25 -1.42
N THR A 1140 -21.26 -12.43 -1.43
CA THR A 1140 -19.80 -12.61 -1.32
C THR A 1140 -19.17 -12.89 -2.71
N LEU A 1141 -17.85 -12.97 -2.79
CA LEU A 1141 -17.13 -13.22 -4.05
C LEU A 1141 -17.34 -14.63 -4.65
N GLY A 1142 -17.83 -15.60 -3.86
CA GLY A 1142 -17.81 -17.01 -4.24
C GLY A 1142 -16.39 -17.50 -4.54
N ALA A 1143 -16.25 -18.48 -5.43
CA ALA A 1143 -14.95 -18.94 -5.92
C ALA A 1143 -14.97 -19.05 -7.45
N ASP A 1144 -13.88 -18.65 -8.09
CA ASP A 1144 -13.72 -18.78 -9.54
C ASP A 1144 -13.46 -20.23 -9.94
N TRP A 1145 -13.91 -20.64 -11.13
CA TRP A 1145 -13.62 -21.96 -11.68
C TRP A 1145 -12.14 -22.15 -12.05
N ILE A 1146 -11.38 -21.06 -12.21
CA ILE A 1146 -9.96 -20.95 -12.57
C ILE A 1146 -9.69 -21.40 -14.00
N HIS A 1147 -10.20 -22.57 -14.39
CA HIS A 1147 -10.13 -23.09 -15.73
C HIS A 1147 -11.30 -24.05 -16.04
N ARG A 1148 -12.03 -23.81 -17.14
CA ARG A 1148 -13.12 -24.64 -17.66
C ARG A 1148 -12.56 -25.68 -18.63
N GLY A 1149 -11.89 -26.72 -18.13
CA GLY A 1149 -11.20 -27.66 -19.02
C GLY A 1149 -10.70 -28.97 -18.40
N GLN A 1150 -11.24 -29.40 -17.26
CA GLN A 1150 -10.95 -30.72 -16.68
C GLN A 1150 -12.21 -31.54 -16.48
#